data_AF-V7BE05-F1
#
_entry.id   AF-V7BE05-F1
#
_cell.length_a   1.000
_cell.length_b   1.000
_cell.length_c   1.000
_cell.angle_alpha   90.00
_cell.angle_beta   90.00
_cell.angle_gamma   90.00
#
_symmetry.space_group_name_H-M   'P 1'
#
loop_
_entity.id
_entity.type
_entity.pdbx_description
1 polymer ?
#
loop_
_entity_poly.entity_id
_entity_poly.type
_entity_poly.pdbx_seq_one_letter_code
_entity_poly.pdbx_strand_id
1 'polypeptide(L)'
;MALSNGTSTTALIPQSGTVSIQHRASLPNPFDLTDDQILDIVYLAHLNDDEICDTDNLYNLVSNIVLRSQSMISASSFKPEFVTLKLISCQMISTRGAAHCVHQTTMWILQHLKCYSWDAKALITIAALSLEYGSFVHLSQFQPNDVLGNSLKQLNQVQSRNVSAVAELVTYTVTVFEQIKEWARYAADGYDPEDVPDLTEAFQAILVVVYWTIAATVASTGNLVGVSSYKLSEYRFRLSAAVDKLTTHLGNCSVQIGNVRDYVIIRNIFDRPKDIVDLLKALIYSQQKGPENPKIFQGSNLVTKGIEVLRLKHVLLFISGLDSVEDEISLLNSMYDRLQEDPKEAKGFKKEDFKILWIPIVEEWSEGSREQFKALKSGIKFYVVEYFYELPGLKIIKDRERLNFESQPIAPLLSPKGTIMNENALDVIFEWGIEAFPFRKTDGEELTLKWKWLWDLILKATPGLQVKENRYIFIYGGSNSAWIQNFTHELSKIKMNESIQRADIILEYYQLGKGKSEPNNSVPSFWIGVERKKQNKKHQEAVDCEIQKIVKCLFCLKRDPQGWAILSKGHNIKHLYHGQAVYQTVAEFQNWKGKVFEREGFDIAFKEYYDAKEKEISAIQPCEAYSSTSSVIGTITCPNPTCGRVMEVSSVNYKCCHRDDALNC
;
A
#
# COMPACT_ATOMS: atom_id res chain seq x y z
N MET A 1 -9.81 -73.65 53.69
CA MET A 1 -8.84 -74.03 54.74
C MET A 1 -8.68 -75.53 54.70
N ALA A 2 -7.52 -76.02 54.25
CA ALA A 2 -6.84 -77.26 54.68
C ALA A 2 -5.93 -77.79 53.54
N LEU A 3 -4.67 -77.37 53.63
CA LEU A 3 -3.45 -78.15 53.41
C LEU A 3 -3.26 -78.87 52.08
N SER A 4 -2.45 -78.22 51.24
CA SER A 4 -1.67 -78.75 50.12
C SER A 4 -0.55 -79.68 50.59
N ASN A 5 -0.41 -80.84 49.96
CA ASN A 5 0.85 -81.59 49.86
C ASN A 5 0.87 -82.26 48.47
N GLY A 6 1.76 -81.77 47.59
CA GLY A 6 2.02 -82.32 46.27
C GLY A 6 3.52 -82.28 45.99
N THR A 7 4.17 -83.43 46.18
CA THR A 7 5.51 -83.79 45.71
C THR A 7 5.56 -83.74 44.17
N SER A 8 6.37 -82.87 43.58
CA SER A 8 7.76 -83.08 43.15
C SER A 8 7.91 -83.57 41.71
N THR A 9 8.12 -82.62 40.79
CA THR A 9 8.91 -82.82 39.57
C THR A 9 9.60 -81.50 39.22
N THR A 10 10.88 -81.43 39.60
CA THR A 10 11.79 -80.31 39.34
C THR A 10 12.25 -80.37 37.88
N ALA A 11 11.90 -79.37 37.07
CA ALA A 11 12.48 -79.17 35.75
C ALA A 11 13.04 -77.74 35.67
N LEU A 12 14.36 -77.62 35.73
CA LEU A 12 15.13 -76.41 35.48
C LEU A 12 16.14 -76.70 34.36
N ILE A 13 15.89 -76.03 33.22
CA ILE A 13 16.80 -75.44 32.20
C ILE A 13 17.91 -76.34 31.60
N PRO A 14 17.97 -76.38 30.26
CA PRO A 14 19.20 -75.98 29.57
C PRO A 14 19.00 -74.90 28.49
N GLN A 15 20.11 -74.18 28.29
CA GLN A 15 20.32 -73.09 27.34
C GLN A 15 20.29 -73.51 25.87
N SER A 16 19.98 -72.51 25.04
CA SER A 16 20.46 -72.24 23.68
C SER A 16 20.32 -73.33 22.61
N GLY A 17 19.32 -73.14 21.73
CA GLY A 17 19.22 -73.74 20.41
C GLY A 17 18.63 -72.75 19.41
N THR A 18 19.47 -72.26 18.51
CA THR A 18 19.23 -71.76 17.14
C THR A 18 17.78 -71.63 16.65
N VAL A 19 17.38 -70.39 16.31
CA VAL A 19 16.45 -70.12 15.19
C VAL A 19 17.01 -68.98 14.35
N SER A 20 17.06 -69.24 13.04
CA SER A 20 17.66 -68.43 11.98
C SER A 20 17.12 -67.01 11.88
N ILE A 21 18.02 -66.04 11.83
CA ILE A 21 17.73 -64.69 11.33
C ILE A 21 17.85 -64.76 9.80
N GLN A 22 16.72 -64.83 9.10
CA GLN A 22 16.62 -64.54 7.66
C GLN A 22 15.48 -63.55 7.44
N HIS A 23 15.83 -62.28 7.29
CA HIS A 23 15.39 -61.39 6.20
C HIS A 23 16.15 -60.06 6.34
N ARG A 24 17.26 -59.92 5.60
CA ARG A 24 17.78 -58.58 5.23
C ARG A 24 16.73 -57.98 4.29
N ALA A 25 16.14 -56.85 4.66
CA ALA A 25 15.33 -56.07 3.72
C ALA A 25 16.21 -55.75 2.50
N SER A 26 15.85 -56.27 1.33
CA SER A 26 16.51 -55.90 0.08
C SER A 26 16.25 -54.42 -0.16
N LEU A 27 17.30 -53.62 -0.31
CA LEU A 27 17.16 -52.22 -0.70
C LEU A 27 16.34 -52.12 -2.00
N PRO A 28 15.44 -51.13 -2.11
CA PRO A 28 14.56 -51.00 -3.26
C PRO A 28 15.36 -50.70 -4.54
N ASN A 29 14.79 -51.08 -5.68
CA ASN A 29 15.30 -50.63 -6.97
C ASN A 29 15.06 -49.11 -7.08
N PRO A 30 16.09 -48.30 -7.39
CA PRO A 30 15.98 -46.84 -7.42
C PRO A 30 14.91 -46.33 -8.39
N PHE A 31 14.59 -47.08 -9.44
CA PHE A 31 13.61 -46.68 -10.44
C PHE A 31 12.15 -46.85 -9.98
N ASP A 32 11.92 -47.58 -8.90
CA ASP A 32 10.60 -47.81 -8.32
C ASP A 32 10.26 -46.79 -7.23
N LEU A 33 11.24 -45.96 -6.83
CA LEU A 33 11.05 -44.91 -5.83
C LEU A 33 10.45 -43.65 -6.45
N THR A 34 9.54 -43.02 -5.74
CA THR A 34 9.07 -41.66 -6.05
C THR A 34 10.09 -40.61 -5.62
N ASP A 35 9.98 -39.40 -6.16
CA ASP A 35 10.87 -38.29 -5.77
C ASP A 35 10.75 -37.98 -4.26
N ASP A 36 9.54 -38.04 -3.69
CA ASP A 36 9.32 -37.84 -2.25
C ASP A 36 10.00 -38.92 -1.39
N GLN A 37 9.94 -40.18 -1.83
CA GLN A 37 10.64 -41.27 -1.14
C GLN A 37 12.16 -41.11 -1.23
N ILE A 38 12.67 -40.63 -2.36
CA ILE A 38 14.08 -40.30 -2.53
C ILE A 38 14.46 -39.14 -1.60
N LEU A 39 13.66 -38.08 -1.55
CA LEU A 39 13.84 -36.92 -0.69
C LEU A 39 14.00 -37.34 0.77
N ASP A 40 13.07 -38.13 1.29
CA ASP A 40 13.07 -38.61 2.67
C ASP A 40 14.36 -39.38 3.01
N ILE A 41 14.76 -40.31 2.14
CA ILE A 41 15.92 -41.16 2.36
C ILE A 41 17.23 -40.38 2.23
N VAL A 42 17.30 -39.46 1.26
CA VAL A 42 18.49 -38.65 0.97
C VAL A 42 18.72 -37.62 2.06
N TYR A 43 17.67 -36.93 2.51
CA TYR A 43 17.78 -35.92 3.56
C TYR A 43 18.31 -36.52 4.88
N LEU A 44 17.87 -37.74 5.24
CA LEU A 44 18.37 -38.47 6.42
C LEU A 44 19.85 -38.85 6.34
N ALA A 45 20.46 -38.88 5.15
CA ALA A 45 21.88 -39.18 4.99
C ALA A 45 22.78 -37.97 5.28
N HIS A 46 22.21 -36.78 5.44
CA HIS A 46 22.94 -35.53 5.67
C HIS A 46 23.03 -35.19 7.17
N LEU A 47 24.17 -34.62 7.59
CA LEU A 47 24.41 -34.21 8.97
C LEU A 47 24.45 -32.69 9.11
N ASN A 48 25.34 -32.04 8.36
CA ASN A 48 25.59 -30.59 8.37
C ASN A 48 26.48 -30.19 7.18
N ASP A 49 26.79 -28.90 7.04
CA ASP A 49 27.63 -28.33 5.98
C ASP A 49 29.01 -27.85 6.52
N ASP A 50 29.55 -28.53 7.55
CA ASP A 50 30.77 -28.08 8.25
C ASP A 50 32.06 -28.30 7.42
N GLU A 51 32.07 -29.25 6.50
CA GLU A 51 33.25 -29.56 5.69
C GLU A 51 33.39 -28.63 4.49
N ILE A 52 34.50 -27.89 4.46
CA ILE A 52 34.80 -26.93 3.39
C ILE A 52 35.28 -27.68 2.13
N CYS A 53 34.59 -27.44 1.02
CA CYS A 53 34.99 -27.86 -0.32
C CYS A 53 35.02 -26.64 -1.25
N ASP A 54 36.15 -26.39 -1.92
CA ASP A 54 36.24 -25.36 -2.96
C ASP A 54 35.61 -25.89 -4.24
N THR A 55 34.30 -25.73 -4.35
CA THR A 55 33.52 -26.28 -5.45
C THR A 55 33.83 -25.60 -6.78
N ASP A 56 34.29 -24.34 -6.79
CA ASP A 56 34.69 -23.63 -8.01
C ASP A 56 35.99 -24.21 -8.61
N ASN A 57 37.03 -24.40 -7.79
CA ASN A 57 38.28 -24.98 -8.26
C ASN A 57 38.09 -26.45 -8.70
N LEU A 58 37.33 -27.23 -7.92
CA LEU A 58 37.03 -28.62 -8.26
C LEU A 58 36.20 -28.72 -9.55
N TYR A 59 35.24 -27.81 -9.76
CA TYR A 59 34.44 -27.75 -10.98
C TYR A 59 35.28 -27.44 -12.21
N ASN A 60 36.22 -26.50 -12.11
CA ASN A 60 37.14 -26.20 -13.22
C ASN A 60 38.02 -27.40 -13.60
N LEU A 61 38.53 -28.15 -12.60
CA LEU A 61 39.31 -29.37 -12.84
C LEU A 61 38.46 -30.44 -13.55
N VAL A 62 37.24 -30.69 -13.05
CA VAL A 62 36.29 -31.63 -13.64
C VAL A 62 35.91 -31.22 -15.06
N SER A 63 35.61 -29.95 -15.28
CA SER A 63 35.22 -29.41 -16.59
C SER A 63 36.35 -29.52 -17.61
N ASN A 64 37.60 -29.26 -17.22
CA ASN A 64 38.76 -29.41 -18.11
C ASN A 64 38.92 -30.87 -18.56
N ILE A 65 38.57 -31.85 -17.71
CA ILE A 65 38.63 -33.27 -18.04
C ILE A 65 37.43 -33.72 -18.89
N VAL A 66 36.21 -33.36 -18.47
CA VAL A 66 34.96 -33.88 -19.05
C VAL A 66 34.57 -33.10 -20.30
N LEU A 67 34.54 -31.76 -20.20
CA LEU A 67 34.10 -30.86 -21.27
C LEU A 67 35.24 -30.40 -22.18
N ARG A 68 36.49 -30.71 -21.82
CA ARG A 68 37.71 -30.20 -22.49
C ARG A 68 37.79 -28.67 -22.50
N SER A 69 37.32 -28.02 -21.44
CA SER A 69 37.53 -26.59 -21.24
C SER A 69 39.02 -26.26 -21.08
N GLN A 70 39.41 -25.00 -21.38
CA GLN A 70 40.78 -24.50 -21.28
C GLN A 70 40.94 -23.49 -20.12
N SER A 71 40.33 -23.78 -18.97
CA SER A 71 40.41 -22.90 -17.81
C SER A 71 41.81 -23.01 -17.16
N MET A 72 42.49 -21.88 -16.96
CA MET A 72 43.76 -21.80 -16.22
C MET A 72 43.48 -21.95 -14.72
N ILE A 73 44.05 -22.98 -14.09
CA ILE A 73 43.83 -23.29 -12.67
C ILE A 73 45.13 -23.06 -11.90
N SER A 74 45.06 -22.32 -10.79
CA SER A 74 46.20 -22.13 -9.90
C SER A 74 46.42 -23.38 -9.05
N ALA A 75 47.66 -23.79 -8.84
CA ALA A 75 47.98 -24.96 -8.02
C ALA A 75 47.58 -24.71 -6.55
N SER A 76 46.38 -25.12 -6.18
CA SER A 76 45.87 -25.10 -4.79
C SER A 76 45.64 -26.52 -4.30
N SER A 77 45.82 -26.72 -2.98
CA SER A 77 45.34 -27.92 -2.31
C SER A 77 43.80 -27.92 -2.35
N PHE A 78 43.20 -28.81 -3.13
CA PHE A 78 41.74 -28.96 -3.16
C PHE A 78 41.30 -30.01 -2.14
N LYS A 79 40.15 -29.76 -1.50
CA LYS A 79 39.42 -30.74 -0.70
C LYS A 79 38.27 -31.31 -1.55
N PRO A 80 37.88 -32.58 -1.37
CA PRO A 80 38.48 -33.55 -0.46
C PRO A 80 39.81 -34.09 -1.00
N GLU A 81 40.63 -34.66 -0.10
CA GLU A 81 41.94 -35.21 -0.46
C GLU A 81 41.82 -36.33 -1.52
N PHE A 82 42.90 -36.53 -2.28
CA PHE A 82 42.98 -37.60 -3.29
C PHE A 82 42.55 -38.98 -2.75
N VAL A 83 42.86 -39.28 -1.48
CA VAL A 83 42.49 -40.54 -0.83
C VAL A 83 40.98 -40.72 -0.81
N THR A 84 40.22 -39.67 -0.47
CA THR A 84 38.75 -39.69 -0.45
C THR A 84 38.17 -39.85 -1.85
N LEU A 85 38.68 -39.10 -2.84
CA LEU A 85 38.24 -39.24 -4.23
C LEU A 85 38.52 -40.65 -4.76
N LYS A 86 39.70 -41.20 -4.45
CA LYS A 86 40.08 -42.54 -4.90
C LYS A 86 39.26 -43.61 -4.21
N LEU A 87 38.94 -43.46 -2.92
CA LEU A 87 38.05 -44.37 -2.19
C LEU A 87 36.66 -44.42 -2.84
N ILE A 88 36.07 -43.26 -3.12
CA ILE A 88 34.76 -43.17 -3.80
C ILE A 88 34.84 -43.82 -5.18
N SER A 89 35.87 -43.52 -5.97
CA SER A 89 36.10 -44.15 -7.28
C SER A 89 36.16 -45.68 -7.17
N CYS A 90 36.96 -46.23 -6.25
CA CYS A 90 37.08 -47.67 -6.03
C CYS A 90 35.75 -48.31 -5.63
N GLN A 91 34.94 -47.64 -4.80
CA GLN A 91 33.61 -48.12 -4.43
C GLN A 91 32.66 -48.14 -5.64
N MET A 92 32.69 -47.11 -6.49
CA MET A 92 31.90 -47.08 -7.73
C MET A 92 32.29 -48.21 -8.68
N ILE A 93 33.59 -48.44 -8.88
CA ILE A 93 34.12 -49.55 -9.70
C ILE A 93 33.67 -50.92 -9.16
N SER A 94 33.59 -51.06 -7.84
CA SER A 94 33.23 -52.33 -7.19
C SER A 94 31.71 -52.61 -7.17
N THR A 95 30.89 -51.71 -7.73
CA THR A 95 29.43 -51.84 -7.71
C THR A 95 28.97 -52.91 -8.69
N ARG A 96 28.16 -53.87 -8.21
CA ARG A 96 27.64 -55.01 -8.99
C ARG A 96 26.53 -54.57 -9.95
N GLY A 97 26.41 -55.23 -11.11
CA GLY A 97 25.55 -54.87 -12.24
C GLY A 97 24.02 -54.87 -12.07
N ALA A 98 23.48 -54.67 -10.86
CA ALA A 98 22.04 -54.55 -10.60
C ALA A 98 21.68 -53.14 -10.09
N ALA A 99 20.52 -52.60 -10.49
CA ALA A 99 20.12 -51.23 -10.14
C ALA A 99 20.04 -50.95 -8.62
N HIS A 100 19.60 -51.91 -7.81
CA HIS A 100 19.59 -51.78 -6.35
C HIS A 100 21.01 -51.66 -5.75
N CYS A 101 22.04 -52.20 -6.42
CA CYS A 101 23.43 -52.02 -6.00
C CYS A 101 23.92 -50.60 -6.30
N VAL A 102 23.48 -49.98 -7.40
CA VAL A 102 23.74 -48.57 -7.69
C VAL A 102 23.14 -47.69 -6.60
N HIS A 103 21.87 -47.93 -6.23
CA HIS A 103 21.23 -47.25 -5.10
C HIS A 103 22.02 -47.40 -3.80
N GLN A 104 22.44 -48.62 -3.46
CA GLN A 104 23.24 -48.86 -2.26
C GLN A 104 24.56 -48.08 -2.25
N THR A 105 25.27 -48.06 -3.38
CA THR A 105 26.50 -47.27 -3.52
C THR A 105 26.22 -45.77 -3.44
N THR A 106 25.15 -45.28 -4.08
CA THR A 106 24.73 -43.88 -3.98
C THR A 106 24.48 -43.47 -2.53
N MET A 107 23.74 -44.27 -1.77
CA MET A 107 23.48 -43.99 -0.35
C MET A 107 24.75 -44.06 0.49
N TRP A 108 25.67 -44.98 0.19
CA TRP A 108 26.96 -45.05 0.86
C TRP A 108 27.80 -43.78 0.61
N ILE A 109 27.83 -43.27 -0.63
CA ILE A 109 28.54 -42.04 -0.98
C ILE A 109 27.93 -40.85 -0.22
N LEU A 110 26.60 -40.72 -0.22
CA LEU A 110 25.90 -39.66 0.51
C LEU A 110 26.23 -39.68 2.01
N GLN A 111 26.24 -40.86 2.62
CA GLN A 111 26.61 -41.03 4.03
C GLN A 111 28.09 -40.71 4.30
N HIS A 112 28.98 -41.07 3.37
CA HIS A 112 30.40 -40.77 3.48
C HIS A 112 30.67 -39.26 3.38
N LEU A 113 29.86 -38.55 2.59
CA LEU A 113 29.93 -37.10 2.39
C LEU A 113 28.92 -36.32 3.22
N LYS A 114 28.42 -36.90 4.33
CA LYS A 114 27.31 -36.33 5.13
C LYS A 114 27.51 -34.90 5.64
N CYS A 115 28.77 -34.48 5.84
CA CYS A 115 29.16 -33.17 6.35
C CYS A 115 29.49 -32.13 5.26
N TYR A 116 29.41 -32.51 3.99
CA TYR A 116 29.62 -31.62 2.85
C TYR A 116 28.30 -31.03 2.38
N SER A 117 28.34 -29.84 1.79
CA SER A 117 27.19 -29.22 1.11
C SER A 117 26.68 -30.06 -0.08
N TRP A 118 25.41 -29.90 -0.44
CA TRP A 118 24.76 -30.72 -1.47
C TRP A 118 25.40 -30.60 -2.86
N ASP A 119 25.83 -29.41 -3.24
CA ASP A 119 26.62 -29.15 -4.45
C ASP A 119 27.99 -29.87 -4.39
N ALA A 120 28.68 -29.82 -3.25
CA ALA A 120 29.93 -30.53 -3.04
C ALA A 120 29.76 -32.05 -3.13
N LYS A 121 28.70 -32.65 -2.55
CA LYS A 121 28.44 -34.10 -2.64
C LYS A 121 28.36 -34.59 -4.09
N ALA A 122 27.61 -33.87 -4.93
CA ALA A 122 27.52 -34.18 -6.36
C ALA A 122 28.87 -34.02 -7.05
N LEU A 123 29.54 -32.89 -6.86
CA LEU A 123 30.78 -32.55 -7.56
C LEU A 123 31.95 -33.47 -7.16
N ILE A 124 32.09 -33.81 -5.88
CA ILE A 124 33.09 -34.76 -5.38
C ILE A 124 32.92 -36.12 -6.05
N THR A 125 31.68 -36.57 -6.23
CA THR A 125 31.38 -37.84 -6.89
C THR A 125 31.75 -37.79 -8.37
N ILE A 126 31.40 -36.70 -9.07
CA ILE A 126 31.79 -36.49 -10.46
C ILE A 126 33.32 -36.44 -10.59
N ALA A 127 34.01 -35.75 -9.68
CA ALA A 127 35.47 -35.69 -9.64
C ALA A 127 36.12 -37.07 -9.43
N ALA A 128 35.54 -37.91 -8.57
CA ALA A 128 35.99 -39.28 -8.38
C ALA A 128 35.87 -40.11 -9.68
N LEU A 129 34.77 -39.95 -10.44
CA LEU A 129 34.65 -40.54 -11.77
C LEU A 129 35.66 -39.92 -12.76
N SER A 130 35.90 -38.61 -12.70
CA SER A 130 36.84 -37.92 -13.60
C SER A 130 38.25 -38.49 -13.53
N LEU A 131 38.67 -39.08 -12.40
CA LEU A 131 39.96 -39.80 -12.30
C LEU A 131 40.05 -40.96 -13.31
N GLU A 132 38.98 -41.75 -13.43
CA GLU A 132 38.93 -42.91 -14.32
C GLU A 132 38.58 -42.49 -15.75
N TYR A 133 37.62 -41.57 -15.90
CA TYR A 133 37.20 -41.06 -17.20
C TYR A 133 38.32 -40.27 -17.89
N GLY A 134 39.01 -39.40 -17.16
CA GLY A 134 40.16 -38.65 -17.67
C GLY A 134 41.30 -39.58 -18.09
N SER A 135 41.60 -40.61 -17.30
CA SER A 135 42.58 -41.64 -17.66
C SER A 135 42.20 -42.36 -18.95
N PHE A 136 40.93 -42.76 -19.09
CA PHE A 136 40.42 -43.39 -20.32
C PHE A 136 40.56 -42.45 -21.53
N VAL A 137 40.07 -41.20 -21.41
CA VAL A 137 40.08 -40.22 -22.49
C VAL A 137 41.51 -39.89 -22.89
N HIS A 138 42.42 -39.68 -21.95
CA HIS A 138 43.83 -39.43 -22.22
C HIS A 138 44.49 -40.62 -22.93
N LEU A 139 44.28 -41.85 -22.42
CA LEU A 139 44.80 -43.08 -23.04
C LEU A 139 44.26 -43.32 -24.45
N SER A 140 43.04 -42.87 -24.74
CA SER A 140 42.45 -43.00 -26.08
C SER A 140 43.14 -42.12 -27.14
N GLN A 141 43.82 -41.04 -26.72
CA GLN A 141 44.38 -39.99 -27.58
C GLN A 141 45.88 -40.14 -27.91
N PHE A 142 46.57 -41.14 -27.35
CA PHE A 142 48.01 -41.34 -27.61
C PHE A 142 48.32 -41.59 -29.09
N GLN A 143 49.44 -41.01 -29.52
CA GLN A 143 49.98 -41.19 -30.86
C GLN A 143 50.59 -42.59 -31.05
N PRO A 144 50.64 -43.12 -32.28
CA PRO A 144 51.16 -44.47 -32.54
C PRO A 144 52.61 -44.71 -32.08
N ASN A 145 53.41 -43.65 -31.96
CA ASN A 145 54.83 -43.73 -31.63
C ASN A 145 55.12 -43.74 -30.11
N ASP A 146 54.11 -43.59 -29.25
CA ASP A 146 54.30 -43.66 -27.79
C ASP A 146 54.16 -45.10 -27.27
N VAL A 147 55.29 -45.76 -27.04
CA VAL A 147 55.35 -47.16 -26.59
C VAL A 147 54.73 -47.33 -25.19
N LEU A 148 54.95 -46.39 -24.27
CA LEU A 148 54.42 -46.46 -22.91
C LEU A 148 52.90 -46.24 -22.92
N GLY A 149 52.45 -45.18 -23.58
CA GLY A 149 51.02 -44.85 -23.71
C GLY A 149 50.24 -46.00 -24.38
N ASN A 150 50.80 -46.61 -25.43
CA ASN A 150 50.17 -47.74 -26.11
C ASN A 150 50.13 -49.02 -25.24
N SER A 151 51.18 -49.30 -24.47
CA SER A 151 51.19 -50.43 -23.52
C SER A 151 50.12 -50.25 -22.44
N LEU A 152 50.01 -49.05 -21.86
CA LEU A 152 48.96 -48.72 -20.88
C LEU A 152 47.55 -48.78 -21.50
N LYS A 153 47.39 -48.32 -22.74
CA LYS A 153 46.12 -48.37 -23.49
C LYS A 153 45.64 -49.81 -23.69
N GLN A 154 46.56 -50.75 -23.97
CA GLN A 154 46.27 -52.17 -24.11
C GLN A 154 45.90 -52.82 -22.77
N LEU A 155 46.67 -52.56 -21.70
CA LEU A 155 46.37 -53.09 -20.36
C LEU A 155 45.01 -52.61 -19.83
N ASN A 156 44.66 -51.35 -20.10
CA ASN A 156 43.36 -50.78 -19.73
C ASN A 156 42.22 -51.18 -20.69
N GLN A 157 42.51 -51.96 -21.73
CA GLN A 157 41.54 -52.45 -22.72
C GLN A 157 40.69 -51.34 -23.39
N VAL A 158 41.25 -50.13 -23.51
CA VAL A 158 40.55 -48.91 -23.94
C VAL A 158 39.90 -49.06 -25.31
N GLN A 159 40.53 -49.81 -26.22
CA GLN A 159 40.10 -49.98 -27.61
C GLN A 159 38.82 -50.80 -27.78
N SER A 160 38.46 -51.60 -26.78
CA SER A 160 37.33 -52.54 -26.83
C SER A 160 36.03 -51.98 -26.23
N ARG A 161 36.08 -50.78 -25.63
CA ARG A 161 34.96 -50.23 -24.85
C ARG A 161 34.24 -49.13 -25.63
N ASN A 162 32.93 -49.27 -25.80
CA ASN A 162 32.08 -48.19 -26.29
C ASN A 162 31.63 -47.33 -25.10
N VAL A 163 32.14 -46.10 -25.04
CA VAL A 163 31.86 -45.15 -23.94
C VAL A 163 31.01 -43.95 -24.38
N SER A 164 30.36 -44.00 -25.55
CA SER A 164 29.59 -42.84 -26.05
C SER A 164 28.48 -42.42 -25.09
N ALA A 165 27.69 -43.37 -24.60
CA ALA A 165 26.63 -43.13 -23.62
C ALA A 165 27.17 -42.67 -22.25
N VAL A 166 28.39 -43.09 -21.89
CA VAL A 166 29.08 -42.59 -20.69
C VAL A 166 29.48 -41.13 -20.90
N ALA A 167 30.14 -40.80 -22.00
CA ALA A 167 30.55 -39.44 -22.30
C ALA A 167 29.37 -38.45 -22.33
N GLU A 168 28.24 -38.86 -22.91
CA GLU A 168 27.00 -38.07 -22.93
C GLU A 168 26.47 -37.81 -21.51
N LEU A 169 26.31 -38.86 -20.69
CA LEU A 169 25.76 -38.74 -19.34
C LEU A 169 26.70 -37.96 -18.42
N VAL A 170 28.01 -38.15 -18.52
CA VAL A 170 29.02 -37.45 -17.72
C VAL A 170 29.06 -35.96 -18.08
N THR A 171 29.02 -35.64 -19.36
CA THR A 171 28.86 -34.26 -19.85
C THR A 171 27.60 -33.63 -19.25
N TYR A 172 26.47 -34.35 -19.29
CA TYR A 172 25.22 -33.86 -18.73
C TYR A 172 25.32 -33.63 -17.21
N THR A 173 25.92 -34.55 -16.44
CA THR A 173 26.10 -34.35 -14.98
C THR A 173 26.92 -33.12 -14.63
N VAL A 174 27.91 -32.76 -15.45
CA VAL A 174 28.69 -31.52 -15.25
C VAL A 174 27.83 -30.29 -15.57
N THR A 175 27.00 -30.32 -16.63
CA THR A 175 26.11 -29.19 -16.94
C THR A 175 25.03 -28.95 -15.89
N VAL A 176 24.56 -30.02 -15.23
CA VAL A 176 23.59 -29.93 -14.13
C VAL A 176 24.15 -29.16 -12.93
N PHE A 177 25.46 -29.22 -12.71
CA PHE A 177 26.12 -28.54 -11.60
C PHE A 177 25.92 -27.01 -11.63
N GLU A 178 25.85 -26.39 -12.81
CA GLU A 178 25.61 -24.94 -12.94
C GLU A 178 24.26 -24.53 -12.35
N GLN A 179 23.22 -25.36 -12.47
CA GLN A 179 21.91 -25.08 -11.88
C GLN A 179 21.93 -25.18 -10.35
N ILE A 180 22.64 -26.17 -9.80
CA ILE A 180 22.81 -26.32 -8.35
C ILE A 180 23.58 -25.11 -7.79
N LYS A 181 24.60 -24.65 -8.52
CA LYS A 181 25.38 -23.45 -8.17
C LYS A 181 24.54 -22.17 -8.23
N GLU A 182 23.65 -22.05 -9.21
CA GLU A 182 22.72 -20.92 -9.30
C GLU A 182 21.78 -20.86 -8.09
N TRP A 183 21.22 -22.00 -7.66
CA TRP A 183 20.44 -22.07 -6.43
C TRP A 183 21.25 -21.66 -5.20
N ALA A 184 22.47 -22.19 -5.06
CA ALA A 184 23.33 -21.88 -3.90
C ALA A 184 23.60 -20.38 -3.78
N ARG A 185 23.74 -19.69 -4.93
CA ARG A 185 23.86 -18.23 -4.99
C ARG A 185 22.58 -17.53 -4.48
N TYR A 186 21.39 -17.99 -4.86
CA TYR A 186 20.13 -17.43 -4.35
C TYR A 186 19.94 -17.70 -2.86
N ALA A 187 20.29 -18.89 -2.38
CA ALA A 187 20.20 -19.26 -0.98
C ALA A 187 21.11 -18.43 -0.08
N ALA A 188 22.31 -18.07 -0.56
CA ALA A 188 23.28 -17.27 0.19
C ALA A 188 22.81 -15.84 0.51
N ASP A 189 21.91 -15.28 -0.30
CA ASP A 189 21.34 -13.94 -0.09
C ASP A 189 20.36 -13.88 1.10
N GLY A 190 19.87 -15.03 1.59
CA GLY A 190 19.05 -15.11 2.81
C GLY A 190 17.63 -14.53 2.68
N TYR A 191 16.96 -14.74 1.55
CA TYR A 191 15.58 -14.32 1.34
C TYR A 191 14.60 -15.01 2.30
N ASP A 192 13.53 -14.30 2.69
CA ASP A 192 12.45 -14.87 3.49
C ASP A 192 11.68 -15.94 2.68
N PRO A 193 11.38 -17.13 3.25
CA PRO A 193 10.57 -18.14 2.59
C PRO A 193 9.17 -17.68 2.15
N GLU A 194 8.59 -16.68 2.81
CA GLU A 194 7.29 -16.11 2.39
C GLU A 194 7.41 -15.26 1.12
N ASP A 195 8.54 -14.59 0.93
CA ASP A 195 8.80 -13.73 -0.22
C ASP A 195 9.32 -14.52 -1.45
N VAL A 196 10.07 -15.60 -1.21
CA VAL A 196 10.65 -16.46 -2.27
C VAL A 196 10.38 -17.95 -1.96
N PRO A 197 9.11 -18.39 -2.00
CA PRO A 197 8.73 -19.76 -1.63
C PRO A 197 9.37 -20.83 -2.53
N ASP A 198 9.55 -20.54 -3.82
CA ASP A 198 10.17 -21.48 -4.77
C ASP A 198 11.62 -21.81 -4.43
N LEU A 199 12.30 -21.01 -3.59
CA LEU A 199 13.66 -21.32 -3.15
C LEU A 199 13.70 -22.57 -2.28
N THR A 200 12.64 -22.80 -1.49
CA THR A 200 12.44 -24.01 -0.68
C THR A 200 12.10 -25.20 -1.55
N GLU A 201 11.23 -25.03 -2.54
CA GLU A 201 10.89 -26.08 -3.51
C GLU A 201 12.10 -26.49 -4.37
N ALA A 202 12.91 -25.51 -4.81
CA ALA A 202 14.16 -25.74 -5.51
C ALA A 202 15.15 -26.54 -4.65
N PHE A 203 15.21 -26.29 -3.34
CA PHE A 203 16.06 -27.07 -2.44
C PHE A 203 15.65 -28.54 -2.40
N GLN A 204 14.35 -28.84 -2.32
CA GLN A 204 13.85 -30.22 -2.38
C GLN A 204 14.23 -30.89 -3.71
N ALA A 205 14.04 -30.18 -4.83
CA ALA A 205 14.45 -30.66 -6.15
C ALA A 205 15.96 -30.94 -6.22
N ILE A 206 16.80 -30.12 -5.58
CA ILE A 206 18.26 -30.34 -5.52
C ILE A 206 18.61 -31.66 -4.87
N LEU A 207 17.94 -32.05 -3.78
CA LEU A 207 18.24 -33.32 -3.11
C LEU A 207 18.04 -34.50 -4.07
N VAL A 208 16.96 -34.45 -4.84
CA VAL A 208 16.62 -35.46 -5.85
C VAL A 208 17.61 -35.41 -7.03
N VAL A 209 17.99 -34.22 -7.49
CA VAL A 209 19.00 -34.01 -8.54
C VAL A 209 20.36 -34.55 -8.12
N VAL A 210 20.81 -34.27 -6.89
CA VAL A 210 22.10 -34.75 -6.35
C VAL A 210 22.10 -36.27 -6.28
N TYR A 211 21.01 -36.87 -5.79
CA TYR A 211 20.86 -38.33 -5.76
C TYR A 211 20.98 -38.96 -7.15
N TRP A 212 20.22 -38.46 -8.13
CA TRP A 212 20.25 -39.00 -9.49
C TRP A 212 21.57 -38.70 -10.21
N THR A 213 22.24 -37.59 -9.87
CA THR A 213 23.60 -37.29 -10.35
C THR A 213 24.58 -38.34 -9.85
N ILE A 214 24.61 -38.61 -8.55
CA ILE A 214 25.49 -39.64 -7.96
C ILE A 214 25.16 -41.02 -8.55
N ALA A 215 23.88 -41.40 -8.63
CA ALA A 215 23.47 -42.68 -9.22
C ALA A 215 23.88 -42.82 -10.69
N ALA A 216 23.70 -41.76 -11.48
CA ALA A 216 24.16 -41.69 -12.87
C ALA A 216 25.69 -41.83 -12.98
N THR A 217 26.45 -41.18 -12.09
CA THR A 217 27.92 -41.27 -12.03
C THR A 217 28.40 -42.67 -11.64
N VAL A 218 27.74 -43.32 -10.67
CA VAL A 218 28.03 -44.71 -10.26
C VAL A 218 27.79 -45.66 -11.44
N ALA A 219 26.62 -45.59 -12.07
CA ALA A 219 26.29 -46.41 -13.24
C ALA A 219 27.25 -46.16 -14.42
N SER A 220 27.60 -44.90 -14.66
CA SER A 220 28.58 -44.49 -15.68
C SER A 220 29.97 -45.09 -15.41
N THR A 221 30.41 -45.12 -14.16
CA THR A 221 31.70 -45.73 -13.76
C THR A 221 31.73 -47.22 -14.08
N GLY A 222 30.66 -47.95 -13.73
CA GLY A 222 30.57 -49.39 -14.00
C GLY A 222 30.63 -49.72 -15.50
N ASN A 223 29.95 -48.91 -16.32
CA ASN A 223 29.99 -49.04 -17.77
C ASN A 223 31.34 -48.62 -18.37
N LEU A 224 31.97 -47.57 -17.84
CA LEU A 224 33.29 -47.08 -18.28
C LEU A 224 34.39 -48.13 -18.08
N VAL A 225 34.39 -48.80 -16.93
CA VAL A 225 35.40 -49.81 -16.59
C VAL A 225 35.05 -51.19 -17.18
N GLY A 226 33.83 -51.37 -17.68
CA GLY A 226 33.38 -52.62 -18.30
C GLY A 226 33.02 -53.73 -17.31
N VAL A 227 32.80 -53.38 -16.04
CA VAL A 227 32.39 -54.31 -14.98
C VAL A 227 30.88 -54.49 -14.92
N SER A 228 30.12 -53.64 -15.60
CA SER A 228 28.66 -53.66 -15.64
C SER A 228 28.15 -53.10 -16.97
N SER A 229 26.88 -53.39 -17.30
CA SER A 229 26.21 -52.96 -18.52
C SER A 229 24.84 -52.33 -18.20
N TYR A 230 24.85 -51.27 -17.39
CA TYR A 230 23.64 -50.54 -17.04
C TYR A 230 23.06 -49.79 -18.25
N LYS A 231 21.73 -49.68 -18.30
CA LYS A 231 21.03 -48.86 -19.30
C LYS A 231 21.07 -47.39 -18.90
N LEU A 232 22.15 -46.69 -19.28
CA LEU A 232 22.41 -45.29 -18.90
C LEU A 232 21.30 -44.32 -19.32
N SER A 233 20.50 -44.65 -20.34
CA SER A 233 19.36 -43.83 -20.76
C SER A 233 18.27 -43.72 -19.68
N GLU A 234 18.09 -44.73 -18.82
CA GLU A 234 17.12 -44.68 -17.72
C GLU A 234 17.57 -43.73 -16.60
N TYR A 235 18.87 -43.75 -16.27
CA TYR A 235 19.48 -42.79 -15.34
C TYR A 235 19.45 -41.36 -15.92
N ARG A 236 19.78 -41.21 -17.20
CA ARG A 236 19.72 -39.93 -17.91
C ARG A 236 18.31 -39.34 -17.90
N PHE A 237 17.29 -40.17 -18.11
CA PHE A 237 15.90 -39.77 -18.09
C PHE A 237 15.45 -39.29 -16.70
N ARG A 238 15.74 -40.07 -15.64
CA ARG A 238 15.41 -39.69 -14.25
C ARG A 238 16.11 -38.41 -13.81
N LEU A 239 17.40 -38.28 -14.11
CA LEU A 239 18.14 -37.05 -13.84
C LEU A 239 17.55 -35.87 -14.62
N SER A 240 17.17 -36.04 -15.89
CA SER A 240 16.52 -34.98 -16.68
C SER A 240 15.24 -34.50 -16.03
N ALA A 241 14.37 -35.43 -15.62
CA ALA A 241 13.09 -35.07 -15.03
C ALA A 241 13.26 -34.27 -13.72
N ALA A 242 14.26 -34.63 -12.91
CA ALA A 242 14.58 -33.87 -11.69
C ALA A 242 15.16 -32.48 -12.01
N VAL A 243 16.00 -32.38 -13.03
CA VAL A 243 16.60 -31.12 -13.50
C VAL A 243 15.56 -30.18 -14.12
N ASP A 244 14.58 -30.71 -14.86
CA ASP A 244 13.49 -29.92 -15.44
C ASP A 244 12.62 -29.28 -14.33
N LYS A 245 12.36 -30.02 -13.24
CA LYS A 245 11.69 -29.48 -12.04
C LYS A 245 12.53 -28.37 -11.39
N LEU A 246 13.82 -28.62 -11.15
CA LEU A 246 14.74 -27.61 -10.60
C LEU A 246 14.78 -26.34 -11.46
N THR A 247 14.88 -26.49 -12.78
CA THR A 247 14.91 -25.38 -13.74
C THR A 247 13.63 -24.53 -13.64
N THR A 248 12.47 -25.18 -13.47
CA THR A 248 11.20 -24.49 -13.28
C THR A 248 11.20 -23.64 -12.01
N HIS A 249 11.61 -24.22 -10.87
CA HIS A 249 11.68 -23.49 -9.61
C HIS A 249 12.72 -22.38 -9.63
N LEU A 250 13.88 -22.57 -10.26
CA LEU A 250 14.89 -21.51 -10.44
C LEU A 250 14.37 -20.34 -11.28
N GLY A 251 13.59 -20.62 -12.32
CA GLY A 251 12.89 -19.60 -13.11
C GLY A 251 11.93 -18.77 -12.25
N ASN A 252 11.13 -19.42 -11.40
CA ASN A 252 10.23 -18.75 -10.47
C ASN A 252 10.98 -17.96 -9.40
N CYS A 253 12.05 -18.51 -8.83
CA CYS A 253 12.93 -17.82 -7.87
C CYS A 253 13.45 -16.51 -8.45
N SER A 254 13.92 -16.52 -9.70
CA SER A 254 14.43 -15.32 -10.38
C SER A 254 13.37 -14.22 -10.46
N VAL A 255 12.13 -14.57 -10.78
CA VAL A 255 10.99 -13.63 -10.82
C VAL A 255 10.67 -13.10 -9.42
N GLN A 256 10.56 -13.98 -8.42
CA GLN A 256 10.24 -13.61 -7.04
C GLN A 256 11.33 -12.70 -6.43
N ILE A 257 12.60 -13.04 -6.61
CA ILE A 257 13.74 -12.22 -6.19
C ILE A 257 13.72 -10.85 -6.87
N GLY A 258 13.37 -10.80 -8.16
CA GLY A 258 13.13 -9.55 -8.89
C GLY A 258 12.10 -8.67 -8.19
N ASN A 259 10.95 -9.23 -7.84
CA ASN A 259 9.87 -8.52 -7.16
C ASN A 259 10.29 -8.00 -5.77
N VAL A 260 11.05 -8.79 -4.99
CA VAL A 260 11.57 -8.38 -3.68
C VAL A 260 12.52 -7.19 -3.83
N ARG A 261 13.46 -7.27 -4.79
CA ARG A 261 14.42 -6.19 -5.06
C ARG A 261 13.71 -4.92 -5.52
N ASP A 262 12.72 -5.04 -6.40
CA ASP A 262 11.92 -3.91 -6.87
C ASP A 262 11.15 -3.26 -5.72
N TYR A 263 10.54 -4.05 -4.85
CA TYR A 263 9.88 -3.54 -3.64
C TYR A 263 10.84 -2.76 -2.74
N VAL A 264 12.05 -3.30 -2.47
CA VAL A 264 13.07 -2.61 -1.65
C VAL A 264 13.48 -1.27 -2.28
N ILE A 265 13.64 -1.22 -3.61
CA ILE A 265 13.97 0.01 -4.32
C ILE A 265 12.84 1.03 -4.18
N ILE A 266 11.60 0.63 -4.46
CA ILE A 266 10.42 1.51 -4.37
C ILE A 266 10.27 2.04 -2.95
N ARG A 267 10.42 1.16 -1.95
CA ARG A 267 10.37 1.52 -0.53
C ARG A 267 11.40 2.59 -0.17
N ASN A 268 12.65 2.39 -0.58
CA ASN A 268 13.72 3.34 -0.31
C ASN A 268 13.47 4.71 -0.96
N ILE A 269 12.89 4.74 -2.18
CA ILE A 269 12.50 5.98 -2.85
C ILE A 269 11.33 6.64 -2.12
N PHE A 270 10.32 5.88 -1.71
CA PHE A 270 9.17 6.40 -0.99
C PHE A 270 9.56 7.02 0.36
N ASP A 271 10.44 6.35 1.11
CA ASP A 271 10.88 6.82 2.43
C ASP A 271 11.83 8.04 2.33
N ARG A 272 12.59 8.14 1.23
CA ARG A 272 13.57 9.22 0.99
C ARG A 272 13.53 9.74 -0.45
N PRO A 273 12.42 10.39 -0.86
CA PRO A 273 12.26 10.84 -2.23
C PRO A 273 13.14 12.06 -2.51
N LYS A 274 13.66 12.15 -3.75
CA LYS A 274 14.37 13.37 -4.19
C LYS A 274 13.41 14.54 -4.37
N ASP A 275 12.26 14.25 -4.95
CA ASP A 275 11.16 15.17 -5.17
C ASP A 275 9.84 14.40 -5.32
N ILE A 276 8.73 15.13 -5.45
CA ILE A 276 7.41 14.53 -5.64
C ILE A 276 7.30 13.64 -6.90
N VAL A 277 8.02 13.97 -7.97
CA VAL A 277 7.98 13.19 -9.20
C VAL A 277 8.72 11.86 -9.02
N ASP A 278 9.85 11.85 -8.31
CA ASP A 278 10.60 10.65 -7.96
C ASP A 278 9.72 9.66 -7.16
N LEU A 279 8.99 10.16 -6.16
CA LEU A 279 8.04 9.38 -5.37
C LEU A 279 6.92 8.81 -6.24
N LEU A 280 6.23 9.66 -7.00
CA LEU A 280 5.11 9.22 -7.83
C LEU A 280 5.56 8.27 -8.94
N LYS A 281 6.78 8.42 -9.44
CA LYS A 281 7.35 7.48 -10.40
C LYS A 281 7.55 6.10 -9.79
N ALA A 282 8.08 6.03 -8.58
CA ALA A 282 8.26 4.76 -7.88
C ALA A 282 6.93 4.04 -7.62
N LEU A 283 5.85 4.79 -7.35
CA LEU A 283 4.53 4.20 -7.13
C LEU A 283 3.85 3.71 -8.42
N ILE A 284 4.03 4.46 -9.52
CA ILE A 284 3.22 4.28 -10.74
C ILE A 284 3.97 3.48 -11.81
N TYR A 285 5.25 3.78 -12.06
CA TYR A 285 5.99 3.24 -13.20
C TYR A 285 6.92 2.11 -12.78
N SER A 286 6.83 0.98 -13.51
CA SER A 286 7.77 -0.12 -13.30
C SER A 286 9.18 0.28 -13.77
N GLN A 287 10.20 -0.17 -13.04
CA GLN A 287 11.59 -0.05 -13.49
C GLN A 287 11.91 -1.06 -14.60
N GLN A 288 11.09 -2.10 -14.76
CA GLN A 288 11.20 -3.09 -15.81
C GLN A 288 10.30 -2.74 -17.01
N LYS A 289 10.66 -3.19 -18.21
CA LYS A 289 9.82 -3.01 -19.40
C LYS A 289 8.54 -3.82 -19.27
N GLY A 290 7.45 -3.19 -18.84
CA GLY A 290 6.10 -3.75 -18.84
C GLY A 290 5.45 -3.75 -20.24
N PRO A 291 4.26 -4.37 -20.37
CA PRO A 291 3.52 -4.43 -21.63
C PRO A 291 3.04 -3.05 -22.11
N GLU A 292 2.71 -2.16 -21.18
CA GLU A 292 2.32 -0.77 -21.44
C GLU A 292 2.74 0.14 -20.28
N ASN A 293 3.05 1.39 -20.55
CA ASN A 293 3.35 2.39 -19.52
C ASN A 293 2.06 3.08 -19.05
N PRO A 294 1.86 3.29 -17.74
CA PRO A 294 0.77 4.10 -17.22
C PRO A 294 0.67 5.47 -17.88
N LYS A 295 -0.56 5.87 -18.22
CA LYS A 295 -0.84 7.15 -18.88
C LYS A 295 -1.46 8.12 -17.88
N ILE A 296 -1.04 9.38 -17.95
CA ILE A 296 -1.62 10.44 -17.12
C ILE A 296 -2.58 11.26 -17.97
N PHE A 297 -3.80 11.42 -17.50
CA PHE A 297 -4.80 12.30 -18.11
C PHE A 297 -5.15 13.44 -17.16
N GLN A 298 -5.62 14.55 -17.71
CA GLN A 298 -6.29 15.62 -17.00
C GLN A 298 -7.71 15.72 -17.56
N GLY A 299 -8.68 15.25 -16.77
CA GLY A 299 -9.99 14.88 -17.29
C GLY A 299 -9.88 13.92 -18.48
N SER A 300 -10.40 14.31 -19.64
CA SER A 300 -10.33 13.50 -20.87
C SER A 300 -9.05 13.70 -21.70
N ASN A 301 -8.20 14.67 -21.36
CA ASN A 301 -7.04 15.04 -22.17
C ASN A 301 -5.78 14.30 -21.72
N LEU A 302 -5.08 13.67 -22.67
CA LEU A 302 -3.79 13.02 -22.38
C LEU A 302 -2.72 14.07 -22.07
N VAL A 303 -2.01 13.89 -20.95
CA VAL A 303 -0.93 14.78 -20.52
C VAL A 303 0.38 14.33 -21.15
N THR A 304 0.87 15.07 -22.14
CA THR A 304 2.08 14.71 -22.91
C THR A 304 3.35 14.64 -22.07
N LYS A 305 3.46 15.49 -21.04
CA LYS A 305 4.57 15.47 -20.08
C LYS A 305 4.44 14.37 -19.00
N GLY A 306 3.34 13.61 -18.99
CA GLY A 306 3.06 12.60 -17.98
C GLY A 306 3.08 13.19 -16.57
N ILE A 307 3.74 12.46 -15.65
CA ILE A 307 3.83 12.84 -14.24
C ILE A 307 4.68 14.10 -13.99
N GLU A 308 5.52 14.52 -14.95
CA GLU A 308 6.41 15.68 -14.81
C GLU A 308 5.65 17.00 -14.63
N VAL A 309 4.35 17.06 -14.98
CA VAL A 309 3.51 18.24 -14.74
C VAL A 309 3.32 18.55 -13.25
N LEU A 310 3.55 17.55 -12.38
CA LEU A 310 3.42 17.67 -10.92
C LEU A 310 4.73 18.11 -10.24
N ARG A 311 5.80 18.32 -11.02
CA ARG A 311 7.09 18.78 -10.50
C ARG A 311 6.95 20.12 -9.77
N LEU A 312 7.53 20.20 -8.57
CA LEU A 312 7.46 21.36 -7.67
C LEU A 312 6.05 21.71 -7.17
N LYS A 313 5.08 20.79 -7.26
CA LYS A 313 3.70 20.99 -6.79
C LYS A 313 3.42 20.27 -5.48
N HIS A 314 2.46 20.80 -4.73
CA HIS A 314 1.77 20.05 -3.69
C HIS A 314 0.74 19.14 -4.35
N VAL A 315 0.76 17.85 -4.03
CA VAL A 315 -0.12 16.87 -4.67
C VAL A 315 -1.05 16.28 -3.63
N LEU A 316 -2.35 16.51 -3.81
CA LEU A 316 -3.39 15.76 -3.13
C LEU A 316 -3.57 14.44 -3.89
N LEU A 317 -3.05 13.36 -3.33
CA LEU A 317 -3.01 12.05 -3.95
C LEU A 317 -4.28 11.27 -3.60
N PHE A 318 -5.33 11.40 -4.40
CA PHE A 318 -6.56 10.64 -4.21
C PHE A 318 -6.34 9.17 -4.58
N ILE A 319 -6.52 8.26 -3.64
CA ILE A 319 -6.39 6.80 -3.85
C ILE A 319 -7.72 6.17 -3.45
N SER A 320 -8.31 5.41 -4.36
CA SER A 320 -9.62 4.79 -4.13
C SER A 320 -9.82 3.54 -4.98
N GLY A 321 -10.81 2.73 -4.60
CA GLY A 321 -11.47 1.80 -5.53
C GLY A 321 -12.34 2.55 -6.57
N LEU A 322 -13.22 1.81 -7.23
CA LEU A 322 -14.20 2.37 -8.19
C LEU A 322 -15.61 2.49 -7.61
N ASP A 323 -15.88 1.86 -6.48
CA ASP A 323 -17.23 1.74 -5.93
C ASP A 323 -17.52 2.84 -4.91
N SER A 324 -18.67 3.53 -5.08
CA SER A 324 -19.15 4.57 -4.16
C SER A 324 -18.14 5.72 -3.96
N VAL A 325 -17.55 6.21 -5.05
CA VAL A 325 -16.53 7.28 -5.04
C VAL A 325 -16.99 8.57 -5.73
N GLU A 326 -18.23 8.59 -6.21
CA GLU A 326 -18.81 9.70 -6.96
C GLU A 326 -18.90 10.98 -6.12
N ASP A 327 -19.20 10.86 -4.82
CA ASP A 327 -19.31 11.98 -3.90
C ASP A 327 -17.94 12.62 -3.63
N GLU A 328 -16.91 11.80 -3.40
CA GLU A 328 -15.51 12.22 -3.26
C GLU A 328 -15.03 12.90 -4.55
N ILE A 329 -15.32 12.32 -5.71
CA ILE A 329 -14.94 12.90 -7.01
C ILE A 329 -15.62 14.26 -7.20
N SER A 330 -16.91 14.38 -6.87
CA SER A 330 -17.65 15.65 -6.92
C SER A 330 -17.03 16.71 -6.01
N LEU A 331 -16.70 16.34 -4.77
CA LEU A 331 -16.02 17.20 -3.80
C LEU A 331 -14.63 17.64 -4.28
N LEU A 332 -13.84 16.73 -4.85
CA LEU A 332 -12.49 17.05 -5.35
C LEU A 332 -12.53 17.89 -6.63
N ASN A 333 -13.53 17.70 -7.48
CA ASN A 333 -13.79 18.59 -8.62
C ASN A 333 -14.11 20.02 -8.15
N SER A 334 -14.92 20.15 -7.11
CA SER A 334 -15.19 21.42 -6.44
C SER A 334 -13.90 22.08 -5.94
N MET A 335 -13.07 21.32 -5.20
CA MET A 335 -11.79 21.83 -4.71
C MET A 335 -10.87 22.24 -5.87
N TYR A 336 -10.85 21.48 -6.96
CA TYR A 336 -10.08 21.81 -8.16
C TYR A 336 -10.49 23.17 -8.77
N ASP A 337 -11.79 23.47 -8.85
CA ASP A 337 -12.27 24.78 -9.33
C ASP A 337 -11.88 25.89 -8.34
N ARG A 338 -12.07 25.68 -7.04
CA ARG A 338 -11.76 26.65 -5.97
C ARG A 338 -10.27 26.97 -5.84
N LEU A 339 -9.40 26.04 -6.23
CA LEU A 339 -7.96 26.24 -6.33
C LEU A 339 -7.56 27.13 -7.52
N GLN A 340 -8.41 27.25 -8.53
CA GLN A 340 -8.21 28.13 -9.69
C GLN A 340 -8.84 29.52 -9.48
N GLU A 341 -9.84 29.63 -8.60
CA GLU A 341 -10.47 30.89 -8.25
C GLU A 341 -9.56 31.78 -7.39
N ASP A 342 -9.29 32.99 -7.90
CA ASP A 342 -8.62 34.12 -7.24
C ASP A 342 -7.27 33.71 -6.60
N PRO A 343 -6.13 33.88 -7.32
CA PRO A 343 -4.81 33.43 -6.85
C PRO A 343 -4.40 34.23 -5.61
N LYS A 344 -4.86 33.74 -4.46
CA LYS A 344 -4.56 34.25 -3.14
C LYS A 344 -3.52 33.34 -2.51
N GLU A 345 -2.43 33.96 -2.08
CA GLU A 345 -1.52 33.34 -1.14
C GLU A 345 -2.22 33.31 0.23
N ALA A 346 -2.31 32.12 0.81
CA ALA A 346 -2.90 31.91 2.13
C ALA A 346 -1.96 31.02 2.94
N LYS A 347 -1.64 31.46 4.16
CA LYS A 347 -0.71 30.78 5.09
C LYS A 347 0.66 30.43 4.45
N GLY A 348 1.14 31.24 3.50
CA GLY A 348 2.40 31.02 2.78
C GLY A 348 2.33 30.03 1.62
N PHE A 349 1.12 29.62 1.22
CA PHE A 349 0.88 28.69 0.11
C PHE A 349 0.08 29.38 -1.00
N LYS A 350 0.44 29.08 -2.25
CA LYS A 350 -0.30 29.52 -3.43
C LYS A 350 -1.19 28.40 -3.92
N LYS A 351 -2.47 28.67 -4.15
CA LYS A 351 -3.44 27.67 -4.63
C LYS A 351 -3.02 27.01 -5.96
N GLU A 352 -2.40 27.77 -6.86
CA GLU A 352 -1.91 27.29 -8.17
C GLU A 352 -0.82 26.21 -8.09
N ASP A 353 -0.17 26.09 -6.93
CA ASP A 353 0.84 25.07 -6.65
C ASP A 353 0.24 23.75 -6.17
N PHE A 354 -1.08 23.69 -5.95
CA PHE A 354 -1.78 22.47 -5.55
C PHE A 354 -2.39 21.79 -6.77
N LYS A 355 -2.21 20.47 -6.85
CA LYS A 355 -2.76 19.60 -7.89
C LYS A 355 -3.38 18.37 -7.24
N ILE A 356 -4.43 17.83 -7.85
CA ILE A 356 -5.10 16.61 -7.40
C ILE A 356 -4.77 15.51 -8.42
N LEU A 357 -4.29 14.37 -7.94
CA LEU A 357 -3.98 13.18 -8.76
C LEU A 357 -4.76 11.99 -8.23
N TRP A 358 -5.56 11.34 -9.07
CA TRP A 358 -6.24 10.09 -8.74
C TRP A 358 -5.45 8.88 -9.21
N ILE A 359 -5.23 7.94 -8.28
CA ILE A 359 -4.72 6.60 -8.52
C ILE A 359 -5.83 5.59 -8.19
N PRO A 360 -6.52 5.02 -9.18
CA PRO A 360 -7.49 3.96 -8.96
C PRO A 360 -6.76 2.65 -8.61
N ILE A 361 -7.22 1.96 -7.57
CA ILE A 361 -6.72 0.65 -7.15
C ILE A 361 -7.80 -0.40 -7.36
N VAL A 362 -7.54 -1.33 -8.28
CA VAL A 362 -8.43 -2.44 -8.62
C VAL A 362 -7.61 -3.72 -8.61
N GLU A 363 -8.07 -4.74 -7.88
CA GLU A 363 -7.35 -6.02 -7.77
C GLU A 363 -7.34 -6.77 -9.11
N GLU A 364 -8.49 -6.84 -9.78
CA GLU A 364 -8.62 -7.44 -11.11
C GLU A 364 -9.41 -6.56 -12.06
N TRP A 365 -8.79 -6.19 -13.19
CA TRP A 365 -9.42 -5.38 -14.22
C TRP A 365 -10.26 -6.22 -15.17
N SER A 366 -11.58 -6.26 -14.94
CA SER A 366 -12.58 -6.81 -15.85
C SER A 366 -13.04 -5.79 -16.91
N GLU A 367 -13.80 -6.23 -17.91
CA GLU A 367 -14.42 -5.30 -18.88
C GLU A 367 -15.36 -4.31 -18.18
N GLY A 368 -16.17 -4.78 -17.21
CA GLY A 368 -17.07 -3.93 -16.43
C GLY A 368 -16.34 -2.88 -15.60
N SER A 369 -15.25 -3.23 -14.90
CA SER A 369 -14.49 -2.25 -14.12
C SER A 369 -13.76 -1.23 -15.00
N ARG A 370 -13.34 -1.61 -16.21
CA ARG A 370 -12.80 -0.66 -17.19
C ARG A 370 -13.86 0.33 -17.69
N GLU A 371 -15.10 -0.11 -17.88
CA GLU A 371 -16.21 0.78 -18.26
C GLU A 371 -16.59 1.73 -17.13
N GLN A 372 -16.69 1.23 -15.89
CA GLN A 372 -16.94 2.04 -14.70
C GLN A 372 -15.84 3.09 -14.51
N PHE A 373 -14.57 2.70 -14.63
CA PHE A 373 -13.45 3.65 -14.60
C PHE A 373 -13.56 4.74 -15.67
N LYS A 374 -13.92 4.39 -16.91
CA LYS A 374 -14.11 5.39 -17.99
C LYS A 374 -15.26 6.35 -17.69
N ALA A 375 -16.37 5.85 -17.14
CA ALA A 375 -17.49 6.67 -16.73
C ALA A 375 -17.08 7.67 -15.64
N LEU A 376 -16.41 7.21 -14.57
CA LEU A 376 -15.90 8.08 -13.50
C LEU A 376 -14.88 9.10 -14.03
N LYS A 377 -13.91 8.65 -14.83
CA LYS A 377 -12.89 9.48 -15.48
C LYS A 377 -13.51 10.62 -16.30
N SER A 378 -14.62 10.37 -16.98
CA SER A 378 -15.29 11.39 -17.82
C SER A 378 -15.82 12.57 -17.00
N GLY A 379 -16.14 12.37 -15.72
CA GLY A 379 -16.60 13.40 -14.80
C GLY A 379 -15.48 14.15 -14.06
N ILE A 380 -14.23 13.74 -14.20
CA ILE A 380 -13.09 14.32 -13.46
C ILE A 380 -12.50 15.53 -14.18
N LYS A 381 -12.14 16.57 -13.43
CA LYS A 381 -11.45 17.78 -13.93
C LYS A 381 -9.93 17.79 -13.67
N PHE A 382 -9.49 17.01 -12.69
CA PHE A 382 -8.10 16.93 -12.24
C PHE A 382 -7.34 15.76 -12.88
N TYR A 383 -6.15 15.42 -12.38
CA TYR A 383 -5.28 14.40 -12.98
C TYR A 383 -5.68 12.98 -12.58
N VAL A 384 -5.53 12.01 -13.47
CA VAL A 384 -5.80 10.59 -13.22
C VAL A 384 -4.75 9.70 -13.87
N VAL A 385 -4.38 8.63 -13.17
CA VAL A 385 -3.58 7.54 -13.70
C VAL A 385 -4.50 6.53 -14.39
N GLU A 386 -4.28 6.30 -15.69
CA GLU A 386 -4.90 5.21 -16.43
C GLU A 386 -3.88 4.07 -16.58
N TYR A 387 -4.14 2.98 -15.87
CA TYR A 387 -3.36 1.75 -15.95
C TYR A 387 -4.22 0.56 -15.54
N PHE A 388 -4.25 -0.48 -16.36
CA PHE A 388 -5.14 -1.65 -16.20
C PHE A 388 -4.41 -2.91 -15.70
N TYR A 389 -3.32 -2.71 -14.97
CA TYR A 389 -2.53 -3.76 -14.33
C TYR A 389 -2.15 -3.34 -12.92
N GLU A 390 -1.59 -4.26 -12.13
CA GLU A 390 -1.10 -3.97 -10.79
C GLU A 390 0.00 -2.90 -10.83
N LEU A 391 -0.13 -1.89 -9.97
CA LEU A 391 0.88 -0.85 -9.84
C LEU A 391 2.10 -1.37 -9.07
N PRO A 392 3.34 -1.01 -9.49
CA PRO A 392 4.55 -1.39 -8.76
C PRO A 392 4.53 -0.96 -7.29
N GLY A 393 3.93 0.20 -7.01
CA GLY A 393 3.79 0.73 -5.66
C GLY A 393 2.66 0.13 -4.82
N LEU A 394 1.91 -0.87 -5.30
CA LEU A 394 0.70 -1.35 -4.61
C LEU A 394 0.99 -1.80 -3.18
N LYS A 395 2.07 -2.54 -2.96
CA LYS A 395 2.49 -2.96 -1.60
C LYS A 395 2.73 -1.78 -0.67
N ILE A 396 3.30 -0.68 -1.18
CA ILE A 396 3.55 0.56 -0.42
C ILE A 396 2.25 1.33 -0.16
N ILE A 397 1.33 1.33 -1.14
CA ILE A 397 0.01 1.95 -1.02
C ILE A 397 -0.81 1.26 0.09
N LYS A 398 -0.78 -0.08 0.15
CA LYS A 398 -1.46 -0.89 1.18
C LYS A 398 -0.72 -0.98 2.52
N ASP A 399 0.50 -0.45 2.62
CA ASP A 399 1.32 -0.55 3.82
C ASP A 399 0.81 0.38 4.94
N ARG A 400 0.56 -0.21 6.12
CA ARG A 400 0.00 0.46 7.30
C ARG A 400 0.89 1.56 7.87
N GLU A 401 2.20 1.44 7.70
CA GLU A 401 3.17 2.44 8.19
C GLU A 401 3.42 3.56 7.17
N ARG A 402 2.79 3.50 5.98
CA ARG A 402 3.00 4.45 4.88
C ARG A 402 1.71 5.13 4.46
N LEU A 403 1.06 4.64 3.40
CA LEU A 403 -0.17 5.25 2.86
C LEU A 403 -1.44 4.65 3.48
N ASN A 404 -1.37 3.43 4.01
CA ASN A 404 -2.44 2.77 4.74
C ASN A 404 -3.79 2.71 3.99
N PHE A 405 -3.75 2.47 2.67
CA PHE A 405 -4.96 2.25 1.88
C PHE A 405 -5.44 0.80 2.04
N GLU A 406 -6.62 0.61 2.61
CA GLU A 406 -7.27 -0.71 2.70
C GLU A 406 -8.42 -0.84 1.69
N SER A 407 -9.42 0.04 1.78
CA SER A 407 -10.61 0.05 0.90
C SER A 407 -11.26 1.42 0.79
N GLN A 408 -11.35 2.15 1.90
CA GLN A 408 -11.91 3.49 1.95
C GLN A 408 -11.02 4.47 1.17
N PRO A 409 -11.61 5.40 0.40
CA PRO A 409 -10.85 6.42 -0.30
C PRO A 409 -10.02 7.27 0.67
N ILE A 410 -8.78 7.57 0.28
CA ILE A 410 -7.89 8.47 1.03
C ILE A 410 -7.35 9.54 0.09
N ALA A 411 -6.99 10.70 0.65
CA ALA A 411 -6.27 11.73 -0.10
C ALA A 411 -5.08 12.31 0.68
N PRO A 412 -3.96 11.57 0.79
CA PRO A 412 -2.72 12.10 1.34
C PRO A 412 -2.28 13.39 0.63
N LEU A 413 -1.86 14.39 1.41
CA LEU A 413 -1.27 15.61 0.89
C LEU A 413 0.25 15.50 0.88
N LEU A 414 0.87 15.57 -0.30
CA LEU A 414 2.30 15.48 -0.49
C LEU A 414 2.91 16.86 -0.81
N SER A 415 4.09 17.14 -0.25
CA SER A 415 4.86 18.35 -0.56
C SER A 415 5.60 18.22 -1.89
N PRO A 416 6.12 19.33 -2.45
CA PRO A 416 7.01 19.32 -3.62
C PRO A 416 8.24 18.40 -3.48
N LYS A 417 8.67 18.12 -2.24
CA LYS A 417 9.78 17.21 -1.94
C LYS A 417 9.36 15.74 -1.83
N GLY A 418 8.07 15.43 -1.93
CA GLY A 418 7.53 14.08 -1.75
C GLY A 418 7.26 13.71 -0.28
N THR A 419 7.29 14.66 0.66
CA THR A 419 6.99 14.37 2.07
C THR A 419 5.48 14.45 2.34
N ILE A 420 4.94 13.53 3.12
CA ILE A 420 3.54 13.56 3.57
C ILE A 420 3.35 14.74 4.54
N MET A 421 2.44 15.65 4.20
CA MET A 421 2.01 16.81 5.00
C MET A 421 0.68 16.55 5.73
N ASN A 422 -0.14 15.66 5.17
CA ASN A 422 -1.36 15.15 5.77
C ASN A 422 -1.57 13.71 5.28
N GLU A 423 -1.79 12.77 6.19
CA GLU A 423 -2.01 11.35 5.87
C GLU A 423 -3.33 11.13 5.13
N ASN A 424 -4.38 11.87 5.50
CA ASN A 424 -5.64 11.87 4.79
C ASN A 424 -6.29 13.26 4.88
N ALA A 425 -6.21 14.04 3.80
CA ALA A 425 -6.82 15.36 3.77
C ALA A 425 -8.33 15.33 3.48
N LEU A 426 -8.92 14.18 3.12
CA LEU A 426 -10.37 14.09 2.94
C LEU A 426 -11.11 14.51 4.21
N ASP A 427 -10.67 14.08 5.39
CA ASP A 427 -11.32 14.43 6.67
C ASP A 427 -11.44 15.95 6.85
N VAL A 428 -10.37 16.67 6.53
CA VAL A 428 -10.30 18.12 6.64
C VAL A 428 -11.14 18.79 5.54
N ILE A 429 -11.09 18.26 4.32
CA ILE A 429 -11.81 18.80 3.16
C ILE A 429 -13.33 18.58 3.29
N PHE A 430 -13.77 17.43 3.81
CA PHE A 430 -15.19 17.13 4.00
C PHE A 430 -15.86 18.07 5.00
N GLU A 431 -15.20 18.33 6.13
CA GLU A 431 -15.74 19.20 7.17
C GLU A 431 -15.62 20.68 6.78
N TRP A 432 -14.46 21.10 6.26
CA TRP A 432 -14.11 22.51 6.11
C TRP A 432 -14.09 23.02 4.66
N GLY A 433 -13.98 22.14 3.67
CA GLY A 433 -13.83 22.52 2.26
C GLY A 433 -12.61 23.40 2.02
N ILE A 434 -12.75 24.38 1.12
CA ILE A 434 -11.66 25.29 0.74
C ILE A 434 -11.16 26.18 1.90
N GLU A 435 -11.97 26.38 2.96
CA GLU A 435 -11.56 27.19 4.11
C GLU A 435 -10.37 26.58 4.86
N ALA A 436 -10.19 25.26 4.77
CA ALA A 436 -9.06 24.58 5.37
C ALA A 436 -7.80 24.59 4.53
N PHE A 437 -7.78 25.23 3.35
CA PHE A 437 -6.56 25.38 2.57
C PHE A 437 -5.41 25.93 3.43
N PRO A 438 -4.21 25.29 3.43
CA PRO A 438 -3.68 24.30 2.48
C PRO A 438 -3.94 22.81 2.81
N PHE A 439 -4.99 22.49 3.56
CA PHE A 439 -5.48 21.13 3.88
C PHE A 439 -4.55 20.29 4.75
N ARG A 440 -3.72 20.91 5.59
CA ARG A 440 -2.96 20.17 6.61
C ARG A 440 -3.90 19.83 7.78
N LYS A 441 -3.55 18.80 8.54
CA LYS A 441 -4.30 18.41 9.74
C LYS A 441 -4.45 19.57 10.73
N THR A 442 -3.38 20.33 10.93
CA THR A 442 -3.37 21.52 11.80
C THR A 442 -4.33 22.61 11.33
N ASP A 443 -4.58 22.74 10.02
CA ASP A 443 -5.49 23.75 9.48
C ASP A 443 -6.95 23.44 9.88
N GLY A 444 -7.35 22.16 9.88
CA GLY A 444 -8.66 21.73 10.39
C GLY A 444 -8.79 21.88 11.91
N GLU A 445 -7.71 21.60 12.67
CA GLU A 445 -7.67 21.79 14.12
C GLU A 445 -7.84 23.27 14.50
N GLU A 446 -7.16 24.18 13.80
CA GLU A 446 -7.31 25.64 13.97
C GLU A 446 -8.75 26.11 13.72
N LEU A 447 -9.38 25.64 12.64
CA LEU A 447 -10.77 25.97 12.32
C LEU A 447 -11.76 25.42 13.37
N THR A 448 -11.51 24.22 13.87
CA THR A 448 -12.28 23.64 14.97
C THR A 448 -12.18 24.50 16.23
N LEU A 449 -10.97 24.94 16.59
CA LEU A 449 -10.73 25.82 17.74
C LEU A 449 -11.40 27.18 17.59
N LYS A 450 -11.40 27.76 16.37
CA LYS A 450 -12.07 29.03 16.06
C LYS A 450 -13.56 29.00 16.40
N TRP A 451 -14.26 27.89 16.14
CA TRP A 451 -15.70 27.78 16.35
C TRP A 451 -16.11 27.12 17.68
N LYS A 452 -15.19 26.41 18.35
CA LYS A 452 -15.43 25.69 19.61
C LYS A 452 -16.18 26.52 20.65
N TRP A 453 -15.74 27.76 20.87
CA TRP A 453 -16.35 28.62 21.88
C TRP A 453 -17.82 28.95 21.60
N LEU A 454 -18.21 29.07 20.32
CA LEU A 454 -19.56 29.41 19.92
C LEU A 454 -20.47 28.18 20.03
N TRP A 455 -19.96 27.01 19.64
CA TRP A 455 -20.64 25.73 19.84
C TRP A 455 -20.89 25.42 21.32
N ASP A 456 -19.92 25.67 22.20
CA ASP A 456 -20.09 25.52 23.65
C ASP A 456 -21.27 26.37 24.18
N LEU A 457 -21.51 27.54 23.59
CA LEU A 457 -22.64 28.41 23.94
C LEU A 457 -23.95 27.91 23.33
N ILE A 458 -23.94 27.51 22.05
CA ILE A 458 -25.12 27.00 21.33
C ILE A 458 -25.64 25.73 22.00
N LEU A 459 -24.78 24.77 22.32
CA LEU A 459 -25.16 23.49 22.92
C LEU A 459 -25.76 23.67 24.32
N LYS A 460 -25.23 24.61 25.11
CA LYS A 460 -25.81 24.99 26.41
C LYS A 460 -27.18 25.65 26.27
N ALA A 461 -27.37 26.44 25.22
CA ALA A 461 -28.60 27.19 24.98
C ALA A 461 -29.68 26.36 24.26
N THR A 462 -29.31 25.22 23.66
CA THR A 462 -30.22 24.32 22.93
C THR A 462 -30.07 22.88 23.42
N PRO A 463 -30.58 22.55 24.63
CA PRO A 463 -30.49 21.19 25.16
C PRO A 463 -31.18 20.18 24.23
N GLY A 464 -30.45 19.12 23.85
CA GLY A 464 -30.92 18.07 22.94
C GLY A 464 -30.52 18.26 21.48
N LEU A 465 -29.84 19.37 21.12
CA LEU A 465 -29.16 19.50 19.85
C LEU A 465 -28.03 18.44 19.75
N GLN A 466 -28.06 17.64 18.69
CA GLN A 466 -26.97 16.73 18.35
C GLN A 466 -26.32 17.21 17.05
N VAL A 467 -25.08 17.64 17.15
CA VAL A 467 -24.29 17.98 15.96
C VAL A 467 -23.70 16.69 15.42
N LYS A 468 -24.14 16.30 14.23
CA LYS A 468 -23.60 15.16 13.49
C LYS A 468 -22.90 15.67 12.24
N GLU A 469 -21.82 14.99 11.88
CA GLU A 469 -21.09 15.23 10.64
C GLU A 469 -22.04 15.10 9.44
N ASN A 470 -21.81 15.91 8.41
CA ASN A 470 -22.60 15.97 7.17
C ASN A 470 -24.08 16.42 7.28
N ARG A 471 -24.54 16.96 8.42
CA ARG A 471 -25.89 17.57 8.54
C ARG A 471 -25.84 19.08 8.48
N TYR A 472 -26.77 19.67 7.74
CA TYR A 472 -27.00 21.11 7.78
C TYR A 472 -27.92 21.45 8.95
N ILE A 473 -27.50 22.40 9.78
CA ILE A 473 -28.21 22.79 11.00
C ILE A 473 -28.46 24.29 10.97
N PHE A 474 -29.75 24.67 11.01
CA PHE A 474 -30.15 26.06 11.28
C PHE A 474 -30.38 26.28 12.77
N ILE A 475 -29.70 27.25 13.36
CA ILE A 475 -29.99 27.74 14.72
C ILE A 475 -30.53 29.15 14.58
N TYR A 476 -31.74 29.42 15.04
CA TYR A 476 -32.39 30.70 14.80
C TYR A 476 -33.10 31.24 16.04
N GLY A 477 -33.35 32.55 16.06
CA GLY A 477 -34.02 33.23 17.16
C GLY A 477 -34.38 34.67 16.82
N GLY A 478 -35.09 35.34 17.73
CA GLY A 478 -35.54 36.71 17.53
C GLY A 478 -36.61 37.12 18.55
N SER A 479 -36.98 38.39 18.55
CA SER A 479 -38.10 38.91 19.35
C SER A 479 -39.45 38.86 18.61
N ASN A 480 -39.44 38.77 17.29
CA ASN A 480 -40.64 38.71 16.46
C ASN A 480 -41.18 37.27 16.38
N SER A 481 -42.24 36.98 17.15
CA SER A 481 -42.86 35.65 17.19
C SER A 481 -43.47 35.21 15.85
N ALA A 482 -44.04 36.16 15.08
CA ALA A 482 -44.62 35.87 13.77
C ALA A 482 -43.52 35.46 12.76
N TRP A 483 -42.37 36.15 12.79
CA TRP A 483 -41.22 35.77 11.97
C TRP A 483 -40.72 34.36 12.32
N ILE A 484 -40.56 34.05 13.62
CA ILE A 484 -40.13 32.72 14.07
C ILE A 484 -41.06 31.63 13.54
N GLN A 485 -42.38 31.82 13.67
CA GLN A 485 -43.37 30.83 13.21
C GLN A 485 -43.30 30.63 11.69
N ASN A 486 -43.28 31.72 10.92
CA ASN A 486 -43.24 31.66 9.46
C ASN A 486 -41.91 31.05 8.96
N PHE A 487 -40.78 31.44 9.56
CA PHE A 487 -39.47 30.90 9.21
C PHE A 487 -39.38 29.40 9.51
N THR A 488 -39.89 28.95 10.66
CA THR A 488 -39.97 27.53 11.02
C THR A 488 -40.81 26.75 10.00
N HIS A 489 -41.94 27.32 9.59
CA HIS A 489 -42.84 26.71 8.60
C HIS A 489 -42.13 26.53 7.25
N GLU A 490 -41.47 27.56 6.73
CA GLU A 490 -40.75 27.47 5.45
C GLU A 490 -39.57 26.49 5.51
N LEU A 491 -38.79 26.49 6.60
CA LEU A 491 -37.72 25.50 6.79
C LEU A 491 -38.27 24.06 6.83
N SER A 492 -39.44 23.85 7.44
CA SER A 492 -40.09 22.53 7.45
C SER A 492 -40.45 22.06 6.04
N LYS A 493 -40.90 22.97 5.17
CA LYS A 493 -41.19 22.66 3.76
C LYS A 493 -39.92 22.34 2.97
N ILE A 494 -38.84 23.09 3.18
CA ILE A 494 -37.54 22.82 2.52
C ILE A 494 -37.04 21.44 2.92
N LYS A 495 -37.05 21.12 4.22
CA LYS A 495 -36.63 19.81 4.73
C LYS A 495 -37.38 18.64 4.08
N MET A 496 -38.67 18.81 3.80
CA MET A 496 -39.51 17.79 3.17
C MET A 496 -39.52 17.87 1.64
N ASN A 497 -38.75 18.78 1.04
CA ASN A 497 -38.76 18.95 -0.41
C ASN A 497 -38.01 17.82 -1.12
N GLU A 498 -38.59 17.32 -2.22
CA GLU A 498 -38.00 16.25 -3.04
C GLU A 498 -36.61 16.59 -3.57
N SER A 499 -36.30 17.87 -3.84
CA SER A 499 -34.95 18.26 -4.28
C SER A 499 -33.91 18.09 -3.18
N ILE A 500 -34.26 18.32 -1.91
CA ILE A 500 -33.37 18.14 -0.77
C ILE A 500 -33.13 16.65 -0.50
N GLN A 501 -34.18 15.83 -0.58
CA GLN A 501 -34.08 14.38 -0.41
C GLN A 501 -33.27 13.72 -1.53
N ARG A 502 -33.48 14.13 -2.78
CA ARG A 502 -32.70 13.60 -3.93
C ARG A 502 -31.23 13.97 -3.90
N ALA A 503 -30.89 15.08 -3.25
CA ALA A 503 -29.51 15.52 -3.06
C ALA A 503 -28.87 14.93 -1.78
N ASP A 504 -29.56 14.01 -1.09
CA ASP A 504 -29.17 13.42 0.19
C ASP A 504 -28.78 14.45 1.28
N ILE A 505 -29.43 15.62 1.24
CA ILE A 505 -29.17 16.71 2.19
C ILE A 505 -30.02 16.48 3.44
N ILE A 506 -29.34 16.27 4.58
CA ILE A 506 -30.00 16.17 5.88
C ILE A 506 -30.07 17.55 6.52
N LEU A 507 -31.29 18.12 6.55
CA LEU A 507 -31.56 19.43 7.15
C LEU A 507 -32.21 19.30 8.53
N GLU A 508 -31.65 19.99 9.52
CA GLU A 508 -32.20 20.15 10.84
C GLU A 508 -32.28 21.63 11.23
N TYR A 509 -33.19 21.96 12.13
CA TYR A 509 -33.36 23.33 12.59
C TYR A 509 -33.81 23.38 14.03
N TYR A 510 -33.27 24.33 14.78
CA TYR A 510 -33.47 24.48 16.22
C TYR A 510 -33.68 25.95 16.56
N GLN A 511 -34.79 26.23 17.24
CA GLN A 511 -35.02 27.54 17.82
C GLN A 511 -34.19 27.66 19.10
N LEU A 512 -33.30 28.65 19.17
CA LEU A 512 -32.45 28.88 20.33
C LEU A 512 -33.31 29.04 21.60
N GLY A 513 -33.00 28.26 22.64
CA GLY A 513 -33.66 28.33 23.94
C GLY A 513 -34.97 27.54 24.08
N LYS A 514 -35.39 26.78 23.05
CA LYS A 514 -36.59 25.92 23.10
C LYS A 514 -36.17 24.44 23.18
N GLY A 515 -36.50 23.75 24.27
CA GLY A 515 -36.10 22.35 24.53
C GLY A 515 -37.08 21.59 25.44
N LYS A 516 -36.97 20.25 25.51
CA LYS A 516 -37.93 19.33 26.18
C LYS A 516 -38.00 19.45 27.72
N SER A 517 -37.15 20.27 28.32
CA SER A 517 -37.14 20.56 29.77
C SER A 517 -36.46 21.92 29.95
N GLU A 518 -37.20 22.93 30.43
CA GLU A 518 -36.80 24.35 30.51
C GLU A 518 -35.49 24.61 31.29
N PRO A 519 -34.83 25.76 31.06
CA PRO A 519 -35.15 26.98 31.84
C PRO A 519 -35.39 28.22 30.96
N ASN A 520 -36.28 29.12 31.43
CA ASN A 520 -36.62 30.45 30.87
C ASN A 520 -35.44 31.44 30.64
N ASN A 521 -34.18 31.03 30.86
CA ASN A 521 -32.99 31.90 30.88
C ASN A 521 -31.84 31.45 29.94
N SER A 522 -32.10 30.51 29.03
CA SER A 522 -31.13 29.96 28.07
C SER A 522 -30.67 31.00 27.02
N VAL A 523 -31.61 31.75 26.44
CA VAL A 523 -31.31 32.78 25.44
C VAL A 523 -30.51 33.95 26.02
N PRO A 524 -30.88 34.54 27.18
CA PRO A 524 -30.01 35.53 27.84
C PRO A 524 -28.61 35.00 28.13
N SER A 525 -28.50 33.76 28.63
CA SER A 525 -27.20 33.13 28.95
C SER A 525 -26.29 32.98 27.73
N PHE A 526 -26.86 32.60 26.57
CA PHE A 526 -26.15 32.56 25.29
C PHE A 526 -25.52 33.92 24.97
N TRP A 527 -26.33 34.99 24.97
CA TRP A 527 -25.86 36.32 24.61
C TRP A 527 -24.88 36.92 25.63
N ILE A 528 -25.04 36.63 26.92
CA ILE A 528 -24.06 36.99 27.95
C ILE A 528 -22.73 36.26 27.70
N GLY A 529 -22.80 35.00 27.26
CA GLY A 529 -21.62 34.24 26.84
C GLY A 529 -20.89 34.88 25.66
N VAL A 530 -21.63 35.28 24.62
CA VAL A 530 -21.08 36.03 23.47
C VAL A 530 -20.45 37.35 23.93
N GLU A 531 -21.09 38.06 24.86
CA GLU A 531 -20.57 39.31 25.40
C GLU A 531 -19.29 39.14 26.22
N ARG A 532 -19.16 38.06 26.99
CA ARG A 532 -17.93 37.73 27.70
C ARG A 532 -16.76 37.36 26.77
N LYS A 533 -17.04 37.02 25.50
CA LYS A 533 -16.02 36.76 24.48
C LYS A 533 -15.50 38.05 23.83
N LYS A 534 -16.13 39.19 24.09
CA LYS A 534 -15.58 40.51 23.76
C LYS A 534 -14.36 40.77 24.65
N GLN A 535 -13.16 40.67 24.10
CA GLN A 535 -11.94 40.97 24.84
C GLN A 535 -11.65 42.48 24.77
N ASN A 536 -11.33 43.10 25.91
CA ASN A 536 -10.75 44.45 26.00
C ASN A 536 -9.20 44.43 25.95
N LYS A 537 -8.57 43.29 25.68
CA LYS A 537 -7.11 43.14 25.69
C LYS A 537 -6.51 43.49 24.32
N LYS A 538 -5.35 44.16 24.35
CA LYS A 538 -4.53 44.48 23.17
C LYS A 538 -4.32 43.22 22.34
N HIS A 539 -4.71 43.26 21.06
CA HIS A 539 -4.56 42.20 20.06
C HIS A 539 -3.20 41.50 20.18
N GLN A 540 -3.18 40.25 20.63
CA GLN A 540 -1.94 39.45 20.73
C GLN A 540 -1.83 38.39 19.62
N GLU A 541 -2.95 37.87 19.08
CA GLU A 541 -2.94 36.80 18.06
C GLU A 541 -3.98 37.02 16.93
N ALA A 542 -3.74 36.45 15.74
CA ALA A 542 -4.61 36.60 14.56
C ALA A 542 -6.00 35.96 14.73
N VAL A 543 -6.08 34.83 15.45
CA VAL A 543 -7.34 34.12 15.74
C VAL A 543 -8.26 34.98 16.61
N ASP A 544 -7.71 35.73 17.57
CA ASP A 544 -8.49 36.65 18.40
C ASP A 544 -9.17 37.74 17.56
N CYS A 545 -8.49 38.26 16.53
CA CYS A 545 -9.08 39.25 15.62
C CYS A 545 -10.29 38.69 14.86
N GLU A 546 -10.23 37.44 14.39
CA GLU A 546 -11.37 36.79 13.73
C GLU A 546 -12.53 36.55 14.69
N ILE A 547 -12.24 36.08 15.91
CA ILE A 547 -13.26 35.90 16.95
C ILE A 547 -13.95 37.24 17.24
N GLN A 548 -13.21 38.35 17.35
CA GLN A 548 -13.82 39.67 17.58
C GLN A 548 -14.71 40.12 16.41
N LYS A 549 -14.35 39.82 15.15
CA LYS A 549 -15.23 40.07 14.00
C LYS A 549 -16.52 39.27 14.11
N ILE A 550 -16.44 37.98 14.43
CA ILE A 550 -17.61 37.11 14.62
C ILE A 550 -18.51 37.64 15.75
N VAL A 551 -17.92 38.01 16.89
CA VAL A 551 -18.64 38.58 18.04
C VAL A 551 -19.38 39.86 17.63
N LYS A 552 -18.75 40.75 16.85
CA LYS A 552 -19.42 41.95 16.32
C LYS A 552 -20.61 41.59 15.43
N CYS A 553 -20.46 40.68 14.46
CA CYS A 553 -21.55 40.24 13.60
C CYS A 553 -22.72 39.64 14.41
N LEU A 554 -22.43 38.80 15.41
CA LEU A 554 -23.45 38.24 16.31
C LEU A 554 -24.20 39.32 17.10
N PHE A 555 -23.54 40.40 17.52
CA PHE A 555 -24.21 41.53 18.16
C PHE A 555 -25.10 42.31 17.19
N CYS A 556 -24.71 42.44 15.92
CA CYS A 556 -25.56 43.02 14.88
C CYS A 556 -26.82 42.15 14.71
N LEU A 557 -26.68 40.83 14.66
CA LEU A 557 -27.79 39.88 14.60
C LEU A 557 -28.72 39.97 15.83
N LYS A 558 -28.16 40.11 17.03
CA LYS A 558 -28.94 40.27 18.28
C LYS A 558 -29.90 41.47 18.22
N ARG A 559 -29.52 42.52 17.49
CA ARG A 559 -30.29 43.78 17.37
C ARG A 559 -31.28 43.78 16.20
N ASP A 560 -31.27 42.75 15.35
CA ASP A 560 -32.17 42.66 14.22
C ASP A 560 -33.62 42.53 14.70
N PRO A 561 -34.52 43.47 14.34
CA PRO A 561 -35.89 43.47 14.84
C PRO A 561 -36.74 42.33 14.25
N GLN A 562 -36.33 41.75 13.11
CA GLN A 562 -37.05 40.65 12.47
C GLN A 562 -36.62 39.29 13.04
N GLY A 563 -35.32 39.09 13.27
CA GLY A 563 -34.76 37.84 13.76
C GLY A 563 -33.39 37.56 13.16
N TRP A 564 -32.86 36.37 13.40
CA TRP A 564 -31.55 35.94 12.91
C TRP A 564 -31.48 34.42 12.78
N ALA A 565 -30.56 33.94 11.95
CA ALA A 565 -30.25 32.53 11.80
C ALA A 565 -28.74 32.29 11.64
N ILE A 566 -28.28 31.14 12.10
CA ILE A 566 -26.92 30.62 11.94
C ILE A 566 -27.05 29.31 11.18
N LEU A 567 -26.29 29.15 10.10
CA LEU A 567 -26.21 27.89 9.36
C LEU A 567 -24.86 27.24 9.60
N SER A 568 -24.88 25.97 9.97
CA SER A 568 -23.68 25.12 10.01
C SER A 568 -23.86 23.87 9.15
N LYS A 569 -22.74 23.27 8.75
CA LYS A 569 -22.65 21.89 8.27
C LYS A 569 -21.78 21.14 9.28
N GLY A 570 -22.36 20.24 10.07
CA GLY A 570 -21.67 19.68 11.23
C GLY A 570 -21.23 20.78 12.20
N HIS A 571 -19.95 20.78 12.58
CA HIS A 571 -19.36 21.80 13.45
C HIS A 571 -18.81 23.00 12.66
N ASN A 572 -18.79 22.93 11.34
CA ASN A 572 -18.43 24.06 10.50
C ASN A 572 -19.56 25.08 10.40
N ILE A 573 -19.45 26.20 11.13
CA ILE A 573 -20.38 27.33 11.00
C ILE A 573 -20.08 28.07 9.71
N LYS A 574 -20.98 27.93 8.74
CA LYS A 574 -20.85 28.50 7.40
C LYS A 574 -21.12 29.99 7.43
N HIS A 575 -22.32 30.37 7.86
CA HIS A 575 -22.78 31.75 7.74
C HIS A 575 -23.73 32.18 8.85
N LEU A 576 -23.72 33.49 9.09
CA LEU A 576 -24.56 34.23 10.02
C LEU A 576 -25.51 35.10 9.20
N TYR A 577 -26.82 34.97 9.43
CA TYR A 577 -27.84 35.55 8.56
C TYR A 577 -28.83 36.44 9.29
N HIS A 578 -29.17 37.55 8.65
CA HIS A 578 -30.16 38.50 9.12
C HIS A 578 -31.60 38.08 8.78
N GLY A 579 -32.55 38.42 9.66
CA GLY A 579 -33.91 37.84 9.67
C GLY A 579 -34.71 38.04 8.39
N GLN A 580 -34.75 39.25 7.83
CA GLN A 580 -35.57 39.51 6.64
C GLN A 580 -35.04 38.82 5.38
N ALA A 581 -33.74 38.96 5.11
CA ALA A 581 -33.09 38.35 3.96
C ALA A 581 -33.16 36.82 4.02
N VAL A 582 -32.84 36.23 5.19
CA VAL A 582 -32.85 34.77 5.34
C VAL A 582 -34.26 34.18 5.23
N TYR A 583 -35.27 34.91 5.71
CA TYR A 583 -36.66 34.50 5.54
C TYR A 583 -37.08 34.46 4.07
N GLN A 584 -36.74 35.48 3.29
CA GLN A 584 -37.01 35.49 1.85
C GLN A 584 -36.26 34.35 1.14
N THR A 585 -35.00 34.10 1.51
CA THR A 585 -34.23 32.98 0.96
C THR A 585 -34.93 31.63 1.15
N VAL A 586 -35.49 31.37 2.34
CA VAL A 586 -36.21 30.11 2.58
C VAL A 586 -37.59 30.08 1.93
N ALA A 587 -38.34 31.19 1.98
CA ALA A 587 -39.68 31.27 1.40
C ALA A 587 -39.65 31.11 -0.14
N GLU A 588 -38.60 31.61 -0.77
CA GLU A 588 -38.40 31.57 -2.21
C GLU A 588 -37.58 30.35 -2.67
N PHE A 589 -37.51 29.27 -1.88
CA PHE A 589 -36.74 28.07 -2.22
C PHE A 589 -37.05 27.50 -3.61
N GLN A 590 -38.30 27.61 -4.08
CA GLN A 590 -38.68 27.16 -5.43
C GLN A 590 -37.89 27.85 -6.55
N ASN A 591 -37.43 29.09 -6.32
CA ASN A 591 -36.71 29.89 -7.31
C ASN A 591 -35.25 29.44 -7.47
N TRP A 592 -34.68 28.77 -6.48
CA TRP A 592 -33.26 28.40 -6.48
C TRP A 592 -32.98 26.93 -6.15
N LYS A 593 -34.00 26.10 -5.91
CA LYS A 593 -33.85 24.66 -5.66
C LYS A 593 -33.04 23.91 -6.73
N GLY A 594 -33.03 24.38 -7.98
CA GLY A 594 -32.21 23.81 -9.05
C GLY A 594 -30.72 23.98 -8.80
N LYS A 595 -30.34 25.12 -8.21
CA LYS A 595 -28.95 25.43 -7.87
C LYS A 595 -28.35 24.49 -6.83
N VAL A 596 -29.18 23.79 -6.05
CA VAL A 596 -28.72 22.77 -5.09
C VAL A 596 -27.97 21.64 -5.81
N PHE A 597 -28.36 21.33 -7.06
CA PHE A 597 -27.69 20.32 -7.88
C PHE A 597 -26.57 20.90 -8.75
N GLU A 598 -26.58 22.22 -8.99
CA GLU A 598 -25.54 22.91 -9.77
C GLU A 598 -24.37 23.37 -8.90
N ARG A 599 -24.53 23.37 -7.58
CA ARG A 599 -23.55 23.84 -6.61
C ARG A 599 -23.13 22.71 -5.70
N GLU A 600 -21.93 22.89 -5.16
CA GLU A 600 -21.15 21.90 -4.43
C GLU A 600 -21.66 21.66 -2.99
N GLY A 601 -22.69 22.39 -2.59
CA GLY A 601 -23.30 22.29 -1.26
C GLY A 601 -24.52 23.18 -1.12
N PHE A 602 -25.44 22.74 -0.26
CA PHE A 602 -26.66 23.51 0.08
C PHE A 602 -26.31 24.90 0.61
N ASP A 603 -25.30 25.01 1.46
CA ASP A 603 -24.81 26.27 2.04
C ASP A 603 -24.35 27.28 1.00
N ILE A 604 -23.68 26.83 -0.06
CA ILE A 604 -23.20 27.71 -1.14
C ILE A 604 -24.37 28.23 -1.96
N ALA A 605 -25.27 27.34 -2.41
CA ALA A 605 -26.46 27.74 -3.15
C ALA A 605 -27.36 28.67 -2.33
N PHE A 606 -27.52 28.37 -1.04
CA PHE A 606 -28.25 29.20 -0.09
C PHE A 606 -27.61 30.58 0.06
N LYS A 607 -26.28 30.63 0.24
CA LYS A 607 -25.53 31.87 0.41
C LYS A 607 -25.59 32.78 -0.82
N GLU A 608 -25.41 32.23 -2.02
CA GLU A 608 -25.52 33.02 -3.26
C GLU A 608 -26.90 33.70 -3.37
N TYR A 609 -27.97 32.96 -3.06
CA TYR A 609 -29.32 33.50 -3.12
C TYR A 609 -29.60 34.49 -2.00
N TYR A 610 -29.12 34.20 -0.78
CA TYR A 610 -29.16 35.12 0.35
C TYR A 610 -28.46 36.45 0.01
N ASP A 611 -27.29 36.42 -0.60
CA ASP A 611 -26.52 37.63 -0.94
C ASP A 611 -27.21 38.48 -1.99
N ALA A 612 -27.88 37.86 -2.96
CA ALA A 612 -28.72 38.57 -3.90
C ALA A 612 -29.88 39.27 -3.18
N LYS A 613 -30.55 38.59 -2.24
CA LYS A 613 -31.66 39.15 -1.46
C LYS A 613 -31.23 40.22 -0.48
N GLU A 614 -30.09 40.04 0.18
CA GLU A 614 -29.54 41.05 1.09
C GLU A 614 -29.19 42.34 0.33
N LYS A 615 -28.62 42.23 -0.87
CA LYS A 615 -28.39 43.39 -1.75
C LYS A 615 -29.68 44.04 -2.22
N GLU A 616 -30.69 43.26 -2.63
CA GLU A 616 -32.01 43.76 -3.05
C GLU A 616 -32.68 44.56 -1.92
N ILE A 617 -32.71 44.00 -0.70
CA ILE A 617 -33.28 44.67 0.48
C ILE A 617 -32.51 45.95 0.81
N SER A 618 -31.17 45.89 0.76
CA SER A 618 -30.33 47.06 1.04
C SER A 618 -30.52 48.16 -0.01
N ALA A 619 -30.83 47.81 -1.26
CA ALA A 619 -31.07 48.76 -2.34
C ALA A 619 -32.48 49.40 -2.32
N ILE A 620 -33.50 48.71 -1.79
CA ILE A 620 -34.87 49.25 -1.62
C ILE A 620 -34.92 50.27 -0.47
N GLN A 621 -33.91 50.24 0.39
CA GLN A 621 -33.79 51.06 1.59
C GLN A 621 -32.61 52.05 1.49
N PRO A 622 -32.52 52.94 0.48
CA PRO A 622 -31.50 53.96 0.46
C PRO A 622 -31.84 55.02 1.51
N CYS A 623 -30.95 55.25 2.46
CA CYS A 623 -30.94 56.53 3.16
C CYS A 623 -30.57 57.59 2.11
N GLU A 624 -31.38 58.64 1.97
CA GLU A 624 -30.89 59.86 1.33
C GLU A 624 -29.62 60.26 2.07
N ALA A 625 -28.50 60.35 1.35
CA ALA A 625 -27.27 60.87 1.87
C ALA A 625 -27.49 62.34 2.25
N TYR A 626 -27.91 62.60 3.49
CA TYR A 626 -27.88 63.93 4.08
C TYR A 626 -26.43 64.31 4.35
N SER A 627 -25.73 64.75 3.31
CA SER A 627 -24.49 65.52 3.45
C SER A 627 -24.85 66.92 3.93
N SER A 628 -25.09 67.06 5.22
CA SER A 628 -25.13 68.36 5.89
C SER A 628 -24.39 68.27 7.20
N THR A 629 -23.14 68.74 7.19
CA THR A 629 -22.45 69.25 8.37
C THR A 629 -23.18 70.51 8.86
N SER A 630 -24.35 70.38 9.47
CA SER A 630 -24.96 71.48 10.21
C SER A 630 -26.00 70.99 11.22
N SER A 631 -25.69 71.23 12.49
CA SER A 631 -26.60 71.57 13.60
C SER A 631 -28.06 71.06 13.54
N VAL A 632 -28.45 70.29 14.57
CA VAL A 632 -29.81 70.12 15.14
C VAL A 632 -30.93 70.90 14.39
N ILE A 633 -31.86 70.18 13.75
CA ILE A 633 -32.94 70.71 12.88
C ILE A 633 -34.05 71.48 13.65
N GLY A 634 -33.86 71.84 14.92
CA GLY A 634 -34.84 72.67 15.62
C GLY A 634 -34.38 73.13 16.99
N THR A 635 -34.35 74.45 17.20
CA THR A 635 -34.20 75.07 18.51
C THR A 635 -35.55 75.14 19.20
N ILE A 636 -35.68 74.48 20.35
CA ILE A 636 -36.89 74.57 21.19
C ILE A 636 -36.71 75.75 22.13
N THR A 637 -37.63 76.71 22.05
CA THR A 637 -37.70 77.81 23.03
C THR A 637 -38.36 77.32 24.30
N CYS A 638 -37.89 77.83 25.44
CA CYS A 638 -38.45 77.54 26.74
C CYS A 638 -39.97 77.83 26.73
N PRO A 639 -40.84 76.86 27.04
CA PRO A 639 -42.30 77.01 26.95
C PRO A 639 -42.88 78.00 27.97
N ASN A 640 -42.05 78.56 28.86
CA ASN A 640 -42.44 79.66 29.73
C ASN A 640 -42.48 80.98 28.93
N PRO A 641 -43.64 81.64 28.81
CA PRO A 641 -43.83 82.84 27.97
C PRO A 641 -43.01 84.07 28.40
N THR A 642 -42.47 84.11 29.62
CA THR A 642 -41.56 85.18 30.06
C THR A 642 -40.07 84.85 29.89
N CYS A 643 -39.73 83.59 29.62
CA CYS A 643 -38.34 83.15 29.48
C CYS A 643 -37.81 83.37 28.07
N GLY A 644 -38.52 82.86 27.04
CA GLY A 644 -38.20 83.08 25.62
C GLY A 644 -36.83 82.59 25.13
N ARG A 645 -35.97 82.06 26.01
CA ARG A 645 -34.61 81.60 25.66
C ARG A 645 -34.67 80.25 24.96
N VAL A 646 -33.76 80.07 24.01
CA VAL A 646 -33.51 78.78 23.35
C VAL A 646 -32.89 77.81 24.34
N MET A 647 -33.43 76.59 24.45
CA MET A 647 -32.87 75.54 25.31
C MET A 647 -31.57 74.99 24.72
N GLU A 648 -30.58 74.73 25.59
CA GLU A 648 -29.30 74.12 25.21
C GLU A 648 -29.47 72.61 25.01
N VAL A 649 -28.83 72.07 23.98
CA VAL A 649 -28.94 70.65 23.61
C VAL A 649 -27.86 69.86 24.36
N SER A 650 -28.25 69.13 25.41
CA SER A 650 -27.31 68.36 26.24
C SER A 650 -26.87 67.02 25.61
N SER A 651 -27.68 66.42 24.74
CA SER A 651 -27.32 65.23 23.97
C SER A 651 -28.24 65.07 22.76
N VAL A 652 -27.68 64.70 21.60
CA VAL A 652 -28.46 64.33 20.40
C VAL A 652 -28.21 62.85 20.12
N ASN A 653 -29.28 62.06 20.16
CA ASN A 653 -29.21 60.64 19.81
C ASN A 653 -29.88 60.41 18.46
N TYR A 654 -29.08 60.09 17.45
CA TYR A 654 -29.57 59.61 16.16
C TYR A 654 -29.64 58.08 16.19
N LYS A 655 -30.76 57.50 15.75
CA LYS A 655 -30.88 56.07 15.45
C LYS A 655 -31.04 55.94 13.95
N CYS A 656 -30.08 55.30 13.29
CA CYS A 656 -30.20 54.90 11.89
C CYS A 656 -30.92 53.54 11.80
N CYS A 657 -31.76 53.37 10.78
CA CYS A 657 -32.49 52.14 10.51
C CYS A 657 -31.73 51.16 9.60
N HIS A 658 -30.49 51.47 9.17
CA HIS A 658 -29.79 50.80 8.06
C HIS A 658 -28.39 50.28 8.43
N ARG A 659 -27.97 49.28 7.64
CA ARG A 659 -26.78 48.43 7.77
C ARG A 659 -25.70 48.91 6.81
N ASP A 660 -24.68 49.61 7.30
CA ASP A 660 -23.49 49.90 6.51
C ASP A 660 -22.44 48.83 6.83
N ASP A 661 -22.06 48.00 5.84
CA ASP A 661 -21.09 46.89 5.92
C ASP A 661 -21.41 45.74 6.89
N ALA A 662 -21.36 44.51 6.38
CA ALA A 662 -21.45 43.26 7.16
C ALA A 662 -20.34 43.13 8.25
N LEU A 663 -19.33 44.00 8.21
CA LEU A 663 -18.20 44.07 9.15
C LEU A 663 -18.19 45.32 10.05
N ASN A 664 -19.05 46.32 9.80
CA ASN A 664 -19.14 47.55 10.60
C ASN A 664 -20.60 47.87 10.97
N CYS A 665 -21.14 47.18 11.97
CA CYS A 665 -21.85 47.96 12.98
C CYS A 665 -20.85 48.96 13.62
#